data_AF-A0A352NR70-F1
#
_entry.id   AF-A0A352NR70-F1
#
_cell.length_a   1.000
_cell.length_b   1.000
_cell.length_c   1.000
_cell.angle_alpha   90.00
_cell.angle_beta   90.00
_cell.angle_gamma   90.00
#
_symmetry.space_group_name_H-M   'P 1'
#
loop_
_entity.id
_entity.type
_entity.pdbx_description
1 polymer ?
#
loop_
_entity_poly.entity_id
_entity_poly.type
_entity_poly.pdbx_seq_one_letter_code
_entity_poly.pdbx_strand_id
1 'polypeptide(L)'
;MKKKKFSSIVVTFIFLLQIFSSFMPIGSAKADDTAFPFVTGAVLTDGSGKDISQETNVDKNSDVNVNYDFSIPEGQTAVNGTPYTVQLPDQIKLKGTQADTSVKDSSGTQIGSFVVDTASNKLNITFSKDITGALSGKFSVSTQFDSSKIGNENPVSINFGKNSVNVNFRQDTSSENTGTSNTIGQTVSPSDVSASASTTTGNDITDSFHFITGFSGLTDKDGNPLGDNVDKASEIHVSYEWAIPNTVNVNLGDYYKMQLPKKIHIAAPIDQPINDDNGVKVADMHVDTSGLVTLTFTDYPSTHSNVSGYFYIDCHFEESEIGNNNPVTITFTIPGISDPVTVDVNFEQPKPSITKDGGYDPATDEITWQITVNKENVNVTNASVEDTINAGQVFVPNSVTVNGSPADASDYSYDPSSKKFIYNFGNINTQQVIAFKTSIHDDLAAQGQGSYKYNNTADLNYTDNGTPQTIISNTKTVNVPVKLISKNGHYDEANKKIDWTITVNESRRAIDNAVVTDMIPEGLTLIDDSVKVDGAAGSSYTILGQLFTYSLGSITEKKVITFSTSVDQSVYNSNNHKNYNNTASLTGNGVPDGTSDSVGVGVSPNIIQKTGSGYDASTGIITWTITVNGNKTNVAAGAKVTDTIPVGQKYVAGSAKLDGAQIGDGGYTAADSGDSKKLEPLLISLTMHFLTHIL
;
A
#
# COMPACT_ATOMS: atom_id res chain seq x y z
N MET A 1 40.35 13.69 -42.33
CA MET A 1 40.90 12.71 -43.29
C MET A 1 42.23 12.17 -42.77
N LYS A 2 42.26 10.96 -42.19
CA LYS A 2 43.43 10.05 -42.15
C LYS A 2 42.96 8.73 -41.55
N LYS A 3 42.74 7.76 -42.45
CA LYS A 3 42.37 6.37 -42.18
C LYS A 3 43.62 5.58 -41.77
N LYS A 4 43.51 4.67 -40.80
CA LYS A 4 44.32 3.44 -40.76
C LYS A 4 43.42 2.27 -40.39
N LYS A 5 43.44 1.26 -41.28
CA LYS A 5 42.80 -0.06 -41.19
C LYS A 5 43.67 -0.99 -40.34
N PHE A 6 43.09 -1.97 -39.64
CA PHE A 6 43.59 -3.35 -39.44
C PHE A 6 42.46 -4.11 -38.68
N SER A 7 41.69 -4.97 -39.35
CA SER A 7 41.86 -6.42 -39.60
C SER A 7 41.52 -7.33 -38.39
N SER A 8 40.54 -8.21 -38.62
CA SER A 8 40.01 -9.25 -37.73
C SER A 8 41.05 -10.26 -37.25
N ILE A 9 40.92 -10.73 -36.00
CA ILE A 9 41.30 -12.07 -35.55
C ILE A 9 40.29 -12.52 -34.50
N VAL A 10 39.68 -13.69 -34.73
CA VAL A 10 38.86 -14.48 -33.80
C VAL A 10 39.78 -15.49 -33.11
N VAL A 11 39.74 -15.59 -31.78
CA VAL A 11 40.21 -16.77 -31.02
C VAL A 11 39.27 -17.01 -29.83
N THR A 12 38.82 -18.25 -29.71
CA THR A 12 37.86 -18.83 -28.74
C THR A 12 38.61 -19.56 -27.62
N PHE A 13 37.87 -20.01 -26.58
CA PHE A 13 38.22 -20.95 -25.46
C PHE A 13 38.83 -20.25 -24.19
N ILE A 14 38.41 -20.43 -22.93
CA ILE A 14 37.63 -21.42 -22.16
C ILE A 14 37.04 -20.75 -20.90
N PHE A 15 35.80 -21.10 -20.51
CA PHE A 15 35.29 -20.92 -19.15
C PHE A 15 35.22 -22.29 -18.47
N LEU A 16 35.86 -22.43 -17.31
CA LEU A 16 35.66 -23.55 -16.38
C LEU A 16 35.76 -22.99 -14.95
N LEU A 17 34.65 -22.92 -14.23
CA LEU A 17 34.41 -23.60 -12.95
C LEU A 17 33.01 -23.22 -12.42
N GLN A 18 32.19 -24.25 -12.20
CA GLN A 18 31.05 -24.23 -11.27
C GLN A 18 31.62 -24.04 -9.84
N ILE A 19 30.90 -23.64 -8.78
CA ILE A 19 29.71 -24.27 -8.19
C ILE A 19 29.09 -23.37 -7.08
N PHE A 20 27.77 -23.48 -6.93
CA PHE A 20 26.89 -23.20 -5.76
C PHE A 20 27.01 -21.89 -4.98
N SER A 21 25.97 -21.04 -5.00
CA SER A 21 24.85 -21.11 -4.04
C SER A 21 23.89 -19.90 -4.13
N SER A 22 22.60 -20.20 -4.04
CA SER A 22 21.49 -19.41 -3.46
C SER A 22 21.13 -18.00 -3.99
N PHE A 23 19.90 -17.94 -4.52
CA PHE A 23 18.86 -16.92 -4.29
C PHE A 23 19.27 -15.43 -4.30
N MET A 24 18.96 -14.78 -5.42
CA MET A 24 18.34 -13.45 -5.39
C MET A 24 17.11 -13.46 -6.30
N PRO A 25 15.98 -12.83 -5.88
CA PRO A 25 14.79 -12.75 -6.70
C PRO A 25 15.10 -11.89 -7.92
N ILE A 26 14.93 -12.47 -9.11
CA ILE A 26 14.91 -11.67 -10.33
C ILE A 26 13.67 -10.78 -10.21
N GLY A 27 13.90 -9.47 -10.11
CA GLY A 27 12.87 -8.47 -10.26
C GLY A 27 12.13 -8.75 -11.56
N SER A 28 10.90 -9.22 -11.43
CA SER A 28 10.05 -9.52 -12.57
C SER A 28 9.75 -8.19 -13.24
N ALA A 29 10.22 -8.03 -14.48
CA ALA A 29 9.50 -7.20 -15.42
C ALA A 29 8.03 -7.66 -15.34
N LYS A 30 7.09 -6.74 -15.11
CA LYS A 30 5.66 -7.05 -15.21
C LYS A 30 5.44 -7.52 -16.64
N ALA A 31 5.42 -8.84 -16.83
CA ALA A 31 4.82 -9.40 -18.02
C ALA A 31 3.37 -8.94 -18.00
N ASP A 32 2.94 -8.39 -19.14
CA ASP A 32 1.53 -8.10 -19.38
C ASP A 32 0.75 -9.40 -19.09
N ASP A 33 -0.18 -9.36 -18.13
CA ASP A 33 -0.96 -10.53 -17.69
C ASP A 33 -1.83 -11.00 -18.85
N THR A 34 -1.25 -11.76 -19.78
CA THR A 34 -1.95 -12.27 -20.94
C THR A 34 -2.89 -13.35 -20.43
N ALA A 35 -4.20 -13.10 -20.41
CA ALA A 35 -5.16 -14.11 -19.99
C ALA A 35 -4.95 -15.42 -20.78
N PHE A 36 -5.21 -16.57 -20.17
CA PHE A 36 -5.15 -17.87 -20.82
C PHE A 36 -6.54 -18.23 -21.39
N PRO A 37 -6.84 -17.91 -22.67
CA PRO A 37 -8.20 -18.01 -23.20
C PRO A 37 -8.60 -19.45 -23.59
N PHE A 38 -7.69 -20.41 -23.42
CA PHE A 38 -7.79 -21.74 -24.01
C PHE A 38 -8.50 -22.76 -23.11
N VAL A 39 -8.93 -22.37 -21.90
CA VAL A 39 -9.67 -23.27 -21.00
C VAL A 39 -10.99 -23.68 -21.64
N THR A 40 -11.21 -24.97 -21.75
CA THR A 40 -12.43 -25.58 -22.31
C THR A 40 -13.26 -26.33 -21.27
N GLY A 41 -12.67 -26.72 -20.15
CA GLY A 41 -13.36 -27.45 -19.08
C GLY A 41 -12.67 -27.32 -17.73
N ALA A 42 -13.43 -27.50 -16.65
CA ALA A 42 -12.89 -27.62 -15.30
C ALA A 42 -13.73 -28.65 -14.52
N VAL A 43 -13.05 -29.55 -13.81
CA VAL A 43 -13.68 -30.54 -12.91
C VAL A 43 -13.02 -30.44 -11.55
N LEU A 44 -13.83 -30.46 -10.49
CA LEU A 44 -13.33 -30.50 -9.12
C LEU A 44 -13.24 -31.95 -8.64
N THR A 45 -12.12 -32.31 -8.02
CA THR A 45 -11.92 -33.65 -7.44
C THR A 45 -11.42 -33.57 -6.01
N ASP A 46 -11.71 -34.57 -5.20
CA ASP A 46 -11.15 -34.71 -3.86
C ASP A 46 -9.68 -35.18 -3.88
N GLY A 47 -9.07 -35.34 -2.69
CA GLY A 47 -7.69 -35.83 -2.56
C GLY A 47 -7.43 -37.25 -3.06
N SER A 48 -8.48 -38.02 -3.38
CA SER A 48 -8.41 -39.34 -4.02
C SER A 48 -8.60 -39.30 -5.54
N GLY A 49 -8.90 -38.12 -6.10
CA GLY A 49 -9.18 -37.91 -7.52
C GLY A 49 -10.65 -38.18 -7.92
N LYS A 50 -11.56 -38.30 -6.95
CA LYS A 50 -12.99 -38.51 -7.21
C LYS A 50 -13.69 -37.19 -7.52
N ASP A 51 -14.51 -37.14 -8.57
CA ASP A 51 -15.30 -35.96 -8.95
C ASP A 51 -16.33 -35.61 -7.87
N ILE A 52 -16.29 -34.38 -7.36
CA ILE A 52 -17.13 -33.93 -6.25
C ILE A 52 -18.48 -33.35 -6.68
N SER A 53 -18.70 -33.16 -7.99
CA SER A 53 -19.99 -32.66 -8.51
C SER A 53 -21.16 -33.63 -8.24
N GLN A 54 -20.84 -34.91 -7.98
CA GLN A 54 -21.80 -35.97 -7.69
C GLN A 54 -21.96 -36.24 -6.19
N GLU A 55 -21.19 -35.55 -5.34
CA GLU A 55 -21.29 -35.69 -3.89
C GLU A 55 -22.42 -34.83 -3.33
N THR A 56 -23.07 -35.30 -2.27
CA THR A 56 -24.22 -34.62 -1.65
C THR A 56 -23.88 -33.93 -0.33
N ASN A 57 -22.62 -34.01 0.13
CA ASN A 57 -22.24 -33.57 1.48
C ASN A 57 -20.75 -33.17 1.60
N VAL A 58 -20.31 -32.22 0.77
CA VAL A 58 -18.90 -31.76 0.73
C VAL A 58 -18.62 -30.79 1.88
N ASP A 59 -17.53 -30.98 2.63
CA ASP A 59 -17.13 -30.05 3.69
C ASP A 59 -16.54 -28.76 3.07
N LYS A 60 -17.04 -27.60 3.51
CA LYS A 60 -16.61 -26.26 3.04
C LYS A 60 -15.13 -25.95 3.31
N ASN A 61 -14.44 -26.75 4.12
CA ASN A 61 -13.00 -26.62 4.39
C ASN A 61 -12.15 -27.67 3.66
N SER A 62 -12.76 -28.49 2.79
CA SER A 62 -12.05 -29.58 2.11
C SER A 62 -10.96 -29.05 1.17
N ASP A 63 -9.84 -29.76 1.16
CA ASP A 63 -8.86 -29.68 0.08
C ASP A 63 -9.42 -30.34 -1.17
N VAL A 64 -9.29 -29.66 -2.31
CA VAL A 64 -9.77 -30.14 -3.61
C VAL A 64 -8.71 -29.89 -4.69
N ASN A 65 -8.81 -30.60 -5.80
CA ASN A 65 -8.01 -30.31 -6.98
C ASN A 65 -8.92 -29.79 -8.09
N VAL A 66 -8.50 -28.68 -8.72
CA VAL A 66 -9.12 -28.19 -9.96
C VAL A 66 -8.39 -28.82 -11.14
N ASN A 67 -9.09 -29.66 -11.90
CA ASN A 67 -8.57 -30.28 -13.11
C ASN A 67 -9.09 -29.52 -14.33
N TYR A 68 -8.19 -28.78 -14.98
CA TYR A 68 -8.52 -28.02 -16.18
C TYR A 68 -8.29 -28.84 -17.44
N ASP A 69 -9.24 -28.74 -18.36
CA ASP A 69 -9.09 -29.11 -19.76
C ASP A 69 -8.90 -27.84 -20.59
N PHE A 70 -7.97 -27.87 -21.55
CA PHE A 70 -7.78 -26.77 -22.48
C PHE A 70 -7.65 -27.26 -23.93
N SER A 71 -8.00 -26.37 -24.87
CA SER A 71 -7.81 -26.58 -26.29
C SER A 71 -7.35 -25.29 -26.96
N ILE A 72 -6.20 -25.36 -27.63
CA ILE A 72 -5.68 -24.33 -28.52
C ILE A 72 -6.18 -24.69 -29.93
N PRO A 73 -7.07 -23.91 -30.55
CA PRO A 73 -7.58 -24.18 -31.90
C PRO A 73 -6.51 -23.97 -32.98
N GLU A 74 -6.71 -24.57 -34.15
CA GLU A 74 -5.87 -24.33 -35.32
C GLU A 74 -5.92 -22.84 -35.72
N GLY A 75 -4.75 -22.23 -35.93
CA GLY A 75 -4.61 -20.80 -36.22
C GLY A 75 -4.40 -19.88 -35.02
N GLN A 76 -4.52 -20.38 -33.78
CA GLN A 76 -4.06 -19.66 -32.58
C GLN A 76 -2.69 -20.17 -32.12
N THR A 77 -1.85 -19.27 -31.61
CA THR A 77 -0.48 -19.59 -31.19
C THR A 77 -0.28 -19.32 -29.70
N ALA A 78 0.23 -20.31 -28.97
CA ALA A 78 0.80 -20.09 -27.63
C ALA A 78 2.32 -19.97 -27.74
N VAL A 79 2.86 -18.80 -27.36
CA VAL A 79 4.26 -18.45 -27.55
C VAL A 79 5.09 -18.96 -26.37
N ASN A 80 6.24 -19.57 -26.66
CA ASN A 80 7.20 -20.05 -25.68
C ASN A 80 7.67 -18.91 -24.76
N GLY A 81 7.72 -19.15 -23.45
CA GLY A 81 8.23 -18.18 -22.48
C GLY A 81 7.27 -17.04 -22.13
N THR A 82 6.15 -16.87 -22.84
CA THR A 82 5.09 -15.92 -22.46
C THR A 82 4.29 -16.49 -21.29
N PRO A 83 4.16 -15.77 -20.16
CA PRO A 83 3.29 -16.20 -19.08
C PRO A 83 1.83 -15.91 -19.43
N TYR A 84 1.00 -16.95 -19.34
CA TYR A 84 -0.44 -16.86 -19.49
C TYR A 84 -1.14 -17.01 -18.15
N THR A 85 -2.14 -16.18 -17.87
CA THR A 85 -2.77 -16.14 -16.55
C THR A 85 -4.12 -16.84 -16.51
N VAL A 86 -4.35 -17.65 -15.47
CA VAL A 86 -5.67 -18.19 -15.12
C VAL A 86 -6.04 -17.70 -13.72
N GLN A 87 -7.10 -16.91 -13.61
CA GLN A 87 -7.67 -16.49 -12.34
C GLN A 87 -8.56 -17.60 -11.79
N LEU A 88 -8.36 -18.02 -10.54
CA LEU A 88 -9.30 -18.93 -9.89
C LEU A 88 -10.50 -18.15 -9.31
N PRO A 89 -11.69 -18.78 -9.26
CA PRO A 89 -12.87 -18.19 -8.64
C PRO A 89 -12.67 -17.96 -7.15
N ASP A 90 -13.34 -16.97 -6.57
CA ASP A 90 -13.18 -16.58 -5.17
C ASP A 90 -13.53 -17.70 -4.17
N GLN A 91 -14.40 -18.64 -4.55
CA GLN A 91 -14.74 -19.81 -3.73
C GLN A 91 -13.61 -20.85 -3.64
N ILE A 92 -12.56 -20.73 -4.45
CA ILE A 92 -11.42 -21.66 -4.51
C ILE A 92 -10.13 -20.90 -4.20
N LYS A 93 -9.43 -21.32 -3.15
CA LYS A 93 -8.17 -20.74 -2.70
C LYS A 93 -6.97 -21.58 -3.13
N LEU A 94 -6.00 -20.96 -3.79
CA LEU A 94 -4.73 -21.60 -4.12
C LEU A 94 -3.91 -21.98 -2.88
N LYS A 95 -3.29 -23.17 -2.93
CA LYS A 95 -2.26 -23.59 -1.97
C LYS A 95 -0.87 -23.21 -2.45
N GLY A 96 -0.02 -22.74 -1.53
CA GLY A 96 1.33 -22.24 -1.85
C GLY A 96 2.34 -23.31 -2.27
N THR A 97 2.09 -24.60 -2.01
CA THR A 97 2.95 -25.70 -2.47
C THR A 97 2.15 -26.64 -3.37
N GLN A 98 2.63 -26.83 -4.60
CA GLN A 98 2.03 -27.71 -5.61
C GLN A 98 2.94 -28.92 -5.82
N ALA A 99 2.38 -30.13 -5.77
CA ALA A 99 3.16 -31.36 -5.94
C ALA A 99 3.48 -31.66 -7.42
N ASP A 100 2.57 -31.28 -8.32
CA ASP A 100 2.76 -31.33 -9.78
C ASP A 100 2.42 -29.95 -10.34
N THR A 101 3.37 -29.35 -11.08
CA THR A 101 3.18 -28.07 -11.78
C THR A 101 3.16 -28.24 -13.30
N SER A 102 3.10 -29.47 -13.80
CA SER A 102 3.17 -29.76 -15.22
C SER A 102 1.87 -29.44 -15.96
N VAL A 103 2.02 -28.88 -17.15
CA VAL A 103 0.95 -28.78 -18.15
C VAL A 103 1.23 -29.83 -19.22
N LYS A 104 0.27 -30.72 -19.45
CA LYS A 104 0.45 -31.91 -20.31
C LYS A 104 -0.51 -31.87 -21.50
N ASP A 105 -0.07 -32.37 -22.65
CA ASP A 105 -0.97 -32.60 -23.79
C ASP A 105 -1.84 -33.85 -23.58
N SER A 106 -2.74 -34.11 -24.53
CA SER A 106 -3.63 -35.27 -24.52
C SER A 106 -2.91 -36.64 -24.57
N SER A 107 -1.62 -36.68 -24.94
CA SER A 107 -0.79 -37.90 -24.86
C SER A 107 -0.14 -38.10 -23.49
N GLY A 108 -0.28 -37.13 -22.58
CA GLY A 108 0.36 -37.10 -21.27
C GLY A 108 1.78 -36.52 -21.28
N THR A 109 2.25 -36.01 -22.43
CA THR A 109 3.57 -35.40 -22.55
C THR A 109 3.55 -34.00 -21.94
N GLN A 110 4.52 -33.67 -21.09
CA GLN A 110 4.65 -32.33 -20.54
C GLN A 110 5.09 -31.33 -21.62
N ILE A 111 4.31 -30.26 -21.77
CA ILE A 111 4.48 -29.20 -22.77
C ILE A 111 4.61 -27.81 -22.15
N GLY A 112 4.45 -27.72 -20.83
CA GLY A 112 4.61 -26.49 -20.08
C GLY A 112 4.61 -26.73 -18.58
N SER A 113 4.60 -25.64 -17.83
CA SER A 113 4.46 -25.64 -16.38
C SER A 113 3.70 -24.41 -15.90
N PHE A 114 3.21 -24.44 -14.67
CA PHE A 114 2.60 -23.26 -14.03
C PHE A 114 3.24 -22.90 -12.69
N VAL A 115 3.10 -21.64 -12.29
CA VAL A 115 3.44 -21.13 -10.96
C VAL A 115 2.18 -20.54 -10.33
N VAL A 116 1.98 -20.77 -9.03
CA VAL A 116 0.86 -20.22 -8.26
C VAL A 116 1.24 -18.88 -7.64
N ASP A 117 0.34 -17.90 -7.74
CA ASP A 117 0.36 -16.67 -6.95
C ASP A 117 -0.82 -16.70 -5.97
N THR A 118 -0.53 -17.05 -4.72
CA THR A 118 -1.55 -17.15 -3.66
C THR A 118 -2.05 -15.80 -3.18
N ALA A 119 -1.36 -14.69 -3.46
CA ALA A 119 -1.78 -13.36 -3.05
C ALA A 119 -2.88 -12.81 -3.98
N SER A 120 -2.77 -13.09 -5.28
CA SER A 120 -3.77 -12.69 -6.29
C SER A 120 -4.73 -13.82 -6.72
N ASN A 121 -4.54 -15.04 -6.20
CA ASN A 121 -5.29 -16.25 -6.56
C ASN A 121 -5.19 -16.62 -8.06
N LYS A 122 -4.02 -16.40 -8.66
CA LYS A 122 -3.72 -16.61 -10.09
C LYS A 122 -2.73 -17.74 -10.33
N LEU A 123 -2.85 -18.37 -11.50
CA LEU A 123 -1.86 -19.28 -12.08
C LEU A 123 -1.15 -18.59 -13.23
N ASN A 124 0.17 -18.70 -13.28
CA ASN A 124 1.00 -18.25 -14.39
C ASN A 124 1.51 -19.47 -15.16
N ILE A 125 0.95 -19.74 -16.33
CA ILE A 125 1.28 -20.87 -17.21
C ILE A 125 2.35 -20.44 -18.21
N THR A 126 3.36 -21.28 -18.43
CA THR A 126 4.38 -21.08 -19.46
C THR A 126 4.58 -22.36 -20.25
N PHE A 127 4.51 -22.27 -21.58
CA PHE A 127 4.81 -23.39 -22.47
C PHE A 127 6.32 -23.51 -22.72
N SER A 128 6.80 -24.74 -22.90
CA SER A 128 8.23 -25.04 -23.11
C SER A 128 8.69 -24.91 -24.56
N LYS A 129 7.74 -24.68 -25.50
CA LYS A 129 7.97 -24.43 -26.92
C LYS A 129 6.75 -23.73 -27.51
N ASP A 130 6.90 -23.12 -28.70
CA ASP A 130 5.78 -22.54 -29.42
C ASP A 130 4.77 -23.62 -29.80
N ILE A 131 3.49 -23.35 -29.57
CA ILE A 131 2.37 -24.18 -30.01
C ILE A 131 1.70 -23.46 -31.17
N THR A 132 1.81 -24.02 -32.37
CA THR A 132 1.38 -23.39 -33.63
C THR A 132 0.26 -24.14 -34.37
N GLY A 133 -0.25 -25.22 -33.79
CA GLY A 133 -1.34 -26.04 -34.34
C GLY A 133 -2.31 -26.49 -33.26
N ALA A 134 -3.41 -27.14 -33.68
CA ALA A 134 -4.45 -27.59 -32.77
C ALA A 134 -3.89 -28.53 -31.68
N LEU A 135 -4.11 -28.21 -30.41
CA LEU A 135 -3.58 -28.95 -29.28
C LEU A 135 -4.58 -28.94 -28.13
N SER A 136 -4.88 -30.11 -27.58
CA SER A 136 -5.63 -30.24 -26.33
C SER A 136 -4.77 -30.85 -25.24
N GLY A 137 -5.07 -30.49 -24.00
CA GLY A 137 -4.29 -30.94 -22.86
C GLY A 137 -5.00 -30.69 -21.54
N LYS A 138 -4.31 -31.05 -20.46
CA LYS A 138 -4.79 -30.93 -19.08
C LYS A 138 -3.72 -30.42 -18.14
N PHE A 139 -4.15 -29.79 -17.06
CA PHE A 139 -3.32 -29.53 -15.88
C PHE A 139 -4.20 -29.56 -14.62
N SER A 140 -3.60 -29.93 -13.50
CA SER A 140 -4.30 -30.07 -12.21
C SER A 140 -3.65 -29.16 -11.17
N VAL A 141 -4.47 -28.52 -10.34
CA VAL A 141 -4.01 -27.57 -9.34
C VAL A 141 -4.62 -27.93 -7.99
N SER A 142 -3.77 -28.08 -6.98
CA SER A 142 -4.21 -28.33 -5.61
C SER A 142 -4.66 -27.05 -4.93
N THR A 143 -5.88 -27.06 -4.41
CA THR A 143 -6.57 -25.91 -3.84
C THR A 143 -7.32 -26.31 -2.56
N GLN A 144 -7.99 -25.34 -1.96
CA GLN A 144 -8.94 -25.55 -0.88
C GLN A 144 -10.17 -24.68 -1.15
N PHE A 145 -11.34 -25.11 -0.70
CA PHE A 145 -12.48 -24.21 -0.65
C PHE A 145 -12.24 -23.02 0.30
N ASP A 146 -12.67 -21.83 -0.11
CA ASP A 146 -12.74 -20.68 0.80
C ASP A 146 -14.12 -20.63 1.45
N SER A 147 -14.24 -21.18 2.66
CA SER A 147 -15.50 -21.26 3.39
C SER A 147 -16.14 -19.89 3.66
N SER A 148 -15.37 -18.80 3.65
CA SER A 148 -15.90 -17.44 3.83
C SER A 148 -16.58 -16.87 2.59
N LYS A 149 -16.31 -17.46 1.43
CA LYS A 149 -16.86 -17.08 0.11
C LYS A 149 -17.94 -18.06 -0.38
N ILE A 150 -18.24 -19.10 0.39
CA ILE A 150 -19.29 -20.09 0.08
C ILE A 150 -20.56 -19.74 0.87
N GLY A 151 -21.56 -19.21 0.15
CA GLY A 151 -22.86 -18.83 0.70
C GLY A 151 -23.72 -20.00 1.20
N ASN A 152 -25.01 -19.71 1.40
CA ASN A 152 -25.99 -20.67 1.94
C ASN A 152 -26.80 -21.38 0.84
N GLU A 153 -26.58 -21.04 -0.43
CA GLU A 153 -27.16 -21.73 -1.58
C GLU A 153 -26.68 -23.19 -1.65
N ASN A 154 -27.51 -24.10 -2.16
CA ASN A 154 -27.14 -25.51 -2.32
C ASN A 154 -27.93 -26.16 -3.48
N PRO A 155 -27.28 -26.63 -4.55
CA PRO A 155 -25.83 -26.62 -4.80
C PRO A 155 -25.26 -25.21 -5.02
N VAL A 156 -23.99 -25.01 -4.68
CA VAL A 156 -23.26 -23.77 -5.02
C VAL A 156 -22.62 -23.94 -6.39
N SER A 157 -22.88 -23.02 -7.30
CA SER A 157 -22.28 -23.02 -8.65
C SER A 157 -20.96 -22.25 -8.64
N ILE A 158 -19.85 -22.95 -8.90
CA ILE A 158 -18.50 -22.37 -8.95
C ILE A 158 -18.11 -22.19 -10.42
N ASN A 159 -17.95 -20.93 -10.84
CA ASN A 159 -17.75 -20.56 -12.24
C ASN A 159 -16.26 -20.40 -12.59
N PHE A 160 -15.76 -21.25 -13.49
CA PHE A 160 -14.39 -21.24 -14.01
C PHE A 160 -14.29 -20.60 -15.41
N GLY A 161 -15.11 -19.57 -15.69
CA GLY A 161 -15.20 -18.86 -16.96
C GLY A 161 -16.35 -19.36 -17.83
N LYS A 162 -16.05 -20.22 -18.82
CA LYS A 162 -17.07 -20.80 -19.71
C LYS A 162 -17.76 -22.04 -19.14
N ASN A 163 -17.33 -22.52 -17.97
CA ASN A 163 -17.82 -23.74 -17.34
C ASN A 163 -18.12 -23.47 -15.86
N SER A 164 -19.17 -24.10 -15.34
CA SER A 164 -19.49 -24.07 -13.91
C SER A 164 -19.57 -25.48 -13.34
N VAL A 165 -19.10 -25.64 -12.11
CA VAL A 165 -19.22 -26.88 -11.35
C VAL A 165 -20.15 -26.65 -10.17
N ASN A 166 -21.23 -27.41 -10.08
CA ASN A 166 -22.18 -27.36 -8.96
C ASN A 166 -21.69 -28.30 -7.85
N VAL A 167 -21.54 -27.77 -6.63
CA VAL A 167 -21.07 -28.53 -5.47
C VAL A 167 -22.12 -28.50 -4.37
N ASN A 168 -22.53 -29.67 -3.88
CA ASN A 168 -23.44 -29.76 -2.73
C ASN A 168 -22.65 -29.74 -1.42
N PHE A 169 -22.66 -28.61 -0.72
CA PHE A 169 -21.94 -28.47 0.54
C PHE A 169 -22.78 -28.97 1.73
N ARG A 170 -22.09 -29.48 2.76
CA ARG A 170 -22.69 -29.83 4.05
C ARG A 170 -23.40 -28.60 4.62
N GLN A 171 -24.68 -28.75 4.92
CA GLN A 171 -25.48 -27.71 5.58
C GLN A 171 -25.30 -27.84 7.10
N ASP A 172 -24.90 -26.75 7.76
CA ASP A 172 -24.78 -26.70 9.22
C ASP A 172 -26.18 -26.53 9.83
N THR A 173 -26.69 -27.58 10.47
CA THR A 173 -27.89 -27.48 11.32
C THR A 173 -27.53 -26.81 12.64
N SER A 174 -27.47 -25.49 12.66
CA SER A 174 -27.48 -24.69 13.89
C SER A 174 -28.60 -23.66 13.82
N SER A 175 -29.73 -24.00 14.43
CA SER A 175 -30.86 -23.10 14.65
C SER A 175 -30.48 -22.05 15.69
N GLU A 176 -30.49 -20.77 15.32
CA GLU A 176 -30.78 -19.70 16.27
C GLU A 176 -32.28 -19.39 16.22
N ASN A 177 -32.85 -19.48 17.41
CA ASN A 177 -34.26 -19.29 17.72
C ASN A 177 -34.42 -17.88 18.29
N THR A 178 -35.26 -17.04 17.69
CA THR A 178 -35.83 -15.85 18.33
C THR A 178 -37.33 -15.75 18.04
N GLY A 179 -38.11 -16.22 19.02
CA GLY A 179 -39.45 -15.80 19.46
C GLY A 179 -40.52 -15.44 18.42
N THR A 180 -41.76 -15.90 18.49
CA THR A 180 -42.60 -16.18 19.66
C THR A 180 -43.87 -16.89 19.16
N SER A 181 -44.43 -17.84 19.91
CA SER A 181 -45.87 -17.88 20.20
C SER A 181 -46.20 -19.00 21.18
N ASN A 182 -47.17 -18.73 22.04
CA ASN A 182 -47.63 -19.52 23.17
C ASN A 182 -48.30 -20.84 22.76
N THR A 183 -48.07 -21.84 23.60
CA THR A 183 -48.75 -23.14 23.68
C THR A 183 -50.21 -22.99 24.12
N ILE A 184 -51.15 -23.75 23.51
CA ILE A 184 -52.03 -24.73 24.19
C ILE A 184 -52.37 -25.82 23.15
N GLY A 185 -52.13 -27.08 23.51
CA GLY A 185 -52.30 -28.23 22.62
C GLY A 185 -53.73 -28.78 22.54
N GLN A 186 -53.98 -29.58 21.50
CA GLN A 186 -54.90 -30.71 21.58
C GLN A 186 -54.58 -31.73 20.46
N THR A 187 -54.46 -32.98 20.86
CA THR A 187 -54.38 -34.20 20.05
C THR A 187 -55.55 -34.36 19.08
N VAL A 188 -55.29 -34.79 17.84
CA VAL A 188 -56.01 -35.90 17.15
C VAL A 188 -55.22 -36.40 15.93
N SER A 189 -55.40 -37.70 15.67
CA SER A 189 -54.86 -38.51 14.57
C SER A 189 -55.77 -38.42 13.32
N PRO A 190 -55.45 -39.11 12.20
CA PRO A 190 -55.52 -38.60 10.82
C PRO A 190 -56.91 -38.69 10.18
N SER A 191 -57.20 -37.81 9.22
CA SER A 191 -57.78 -38.10 7.88
C SER A 191 -58.29 -36.82 7.20
N ASP A 192 -58.13 -36.78 5.89
CA ASP A 192 -58.80 -35.95 4.88
C ASP A 192 -58.52 -34.44 4.86
N VAL A 193 -57.62 -34.01 3.97
CA VAL A 193 -58.00 -33.15 2.83
C VAL A 193 -57.16 -33.54 1.61
N SER A 194 -57.85 -34.05 0.61
CA SER A 194 -57.43 -34.18 -0.78
C SER A 194 -56.96 -32.84 -1.36
N ALA A 195 -55.71 -32.78 -1.82
CA ALA A 195 -55.31 -31.87 -2.87
C ALA A 195 -54.73 -32.72 -4.00
N SER A 196 -55.54 -32.83 -5.05
CA SER A 196 -55.23 -33.52 -6.30
C SER A 196 -53.96 -32.94 -6.91
N ALA A 197 -52.87 -33.70 -6.88
CA ALA A 197 -51.78 -33.53 -7.83
C ALA A 197 -52.34 -33.89 -9.21
N SER A 198 -52.72 -32.88 -9.98
CA SER A 198 -53.02 -33.05 -11.40
C SER A 198 -51.69 -33.11 -12.15
N THR A 199 -51.25 -34.32 -12.49
CA THR A 199 -50.17 -34.56 -13.45
C THR A 199 -50.64 -34.12 -14.84
N THR A 200 -50.35 -32.90 -15.27
CA THR A 200 -50.40 -32.53 -16.69
C THR A 200 -49.06 -32.85 -17.34
N THR A 201 -49.00 -34.00 -18.02
CA THR A 201 -47.90 -34.43 -18.89
C THR A 201 -47.93 -33.66 -20.20
N GLY A 202 -47.48 -32.40 -20.19
CA GLY A 202 -47.25 -31.64 -21.41
C GLY A 202 -45.81 -31.78 -21.94
N ASN A 203 -45.63 -31.57 -23.24
CA ASN A 203 -44.34 -31.63 -23.90
C ASN A 203 -43.65 -30.26 -23.93
N ASP A 204 -42.32 -30.27 -23.92
CA ASP A 204 -41.51 -29.07 -24.23
C ASP A 204 -41.58 -28.80 -25.73
N ILE A 205 -42.17 -27.67 -26.11
CA ILE A 205 -42.33 -27.26 -27.51
C ILE A 205 -41.39 -26.11 -27.91
N THR A 206 -40.42 -25.76 -27.05
CA THR A 206 -39.51 -24.61 -27.22
C THR A 206 -38.84 -24.55 -28.59
N ASP A 207 -38.35 -25.69 -29.08
CA ASP A 207 -37.64 -25.80 -30.37
C ASP A 207 -38.50 -26.40 -31.49
N SER A 208 -39.81 -26.57 -31.26
CA SER A 208 -40.69 -27.23 -32.23
C SER A 208 -41.10 -26.32 -33.39
N PHE A 209 -41.13 -25.00 -33.16
CA PHE A 209 -41.42 -23.95 -34.15
C PHE A 209 -41.02 -22.57 -33.61
N HIS A 210 -41.03 -21.55 -34.46
CA HIS A 210 -40.73 -20.18 -34.05
C HIS A 210 -41.96 -19.57 -33.33
N PHE A 211 -42.00 -19.72 -32.02
CA PHE A 211 -43.09 -19.20 -31.20
C PHE A 211 -43.00 -17.67 -31.02
N ILE A 212 -41.82 -17.17 -30.64
CA ILE A 212 -41.57 -15.72 -30.56
C ILE A 212 -41.33 -15.20 -31.99
N THR A 213 -42.22 -14.33 -32.46
CA THR A 213 -42.18 -13.76 -33.81
C THR A 213 -41.56 -12.37 -33.86
N GLY A 214 -41.42 -11.71 -32.71
CA GLY A 214 -40.83 -10.38 -32.61
C GLY A 214 -40.36 -10.04 -31.19
N PHE A 215 -39.37 -9.16 -31.12
CA PHE A 215 -38.94 -8.51 -29.89
C PHE A 215 -39.31 -7.03 -29.99
N SER A 216 -40.25 -6.59 -29.17
CA SER A 216 -40.80 -5.23 -29.24
C SER A 216 -39.94 -4.20 -28.49
N GLY A 217 -38.95 -4.65 -27.71
CA GLY A 217 -37.97 -3.79 -27.07
C GLY A 217 -38.02 -3.78 -25.54
N LEU A 218 -37.23 -2.85 -24.98
CA LEU A 218 -37.30 -2.45 -23.59
C LEU A 218 -38.04 -1.11 -23.48
N THR A 219 -38.99 -1.01 -22.57
CA THR A 219 -39.69 0.24 -22.25
C THR A 219 -39.60 0.52 -20.75
N ASP A 220 -39.90 1.75 -20.35
CA ASP A 220 -40.18 2.05 -18.94
C ASP A 220 -41.46 1.32 -18.46
N LYS A 221 -41.73 1.37 -17.15
CA LYS A 221 -42.94 0.83 -16.52
C LYS A 221 -44.28 1.40 -17.07
N ASP A 222 -44.23 2.52 -17.79
CA ASP A 222 -45.41 3.16 -18.38
C ASP A 222 -45.56 2.79 -19.88
N GLY A 223 -44.65 1.97 -20.42
CA GLY A 223 -44.65 1.51 -21.80
C GLY A 223 -43.97 2.46 -22.80
N ASN A 224 -43.26 3.49 -22.34
CA ASN A 224 -42.56 4.42 -23.22
C ASN A 224 -41.13 3.93 -23.55
N PRO A 225 -40.56 4.31 -24.72
CA PRO A 225 -39.16 4.01 -25.02
C PRO A 225 -38.21 4.54 -23.95
N LEU A 226 -37.18 3.77 -23.61
CA LEU A 226 -36.13 4.21 -22.69
C LEU A 226 -35.42 5.46 -23.25
N GLY A 227 -35.27 6.48 -22.40
CA GLY A 227 -34.55 7.70 -22.73
C GLY A 227 -33.04 7.59 -22.55
N ASP A 228 -32.35 8.73 -22.60
CA ASP A 228 -30.95 8.83 -22.18
C ASP A 228 -30.85 8.97 -20.65
N ASN A 229 -29.77 8.46 -20.06
CA ASN A 229 -29.51 8.45 -18.61
C ASN A 229 -30.55 7.66 -17.81
N VAL A 230 -30.79 6.42 -18.23
CA VAL A 230 -31.65 5.47 -17.51
C VAL A 230 -31.03 5.16 -16.14
N ASP A 231 -31.83 5.29 -15.07
CA ASP A 231 -31.44 4.85 -13.74
C ASP A 231 -31.36 3.31 -13.72
N LYS A 232 -30.26 2.75 -13.20
CA LYS A 232 -30.07 1.29 -13.10
C LYS A 232 -31.13 0.62 -12.23
N ALA A 233 -31.75 1.35 -11.31
CA ALA A 233 -32.85 0.87 -10.48
C ALA A 233 -34.23 0.96 -11.16
N SER A 234 -34.31 1.42 -12.41
CA SER A 234 -35.59 1.58 -13.11
C SER A 234 -36.32 0.26 -13.29
N GLU A 235 -37.62 0.27 -13.00
CA GLU A 235 -38.56 -0.75 -13.43
C GLU A 235 -38.82 -0.59 -14.94
N ILE A 236 -38.72 -1.70 -15.67
CA ILE A 236 -38.79 -1.77 -17.13
C ILE A 236 -39.69 -2.93 -17.57
N HIS A 237 -40.19 -2.85 -18.80
CA HIS A 237 -40.85 -3.97 -19.45
C HIS A 237 -39.95 -4.55 -20.54
N VAL A 238 -39.84 -5.88 -20.56
CA VAL A 238 -39.31 -6.63 -21.71
C VAL A 238 -40.49 -7.17 -22.50
N SER A 239 -40.65 -6.75 -23.76
CA SER A 239 -41.85 -7.06 -24.55
C SER A 239 -41.56 -7.98 -25.74
N TYR A 240 -42.43 -8.99 -25.92
CA TYR A 240 -42.35 -9.97 -27.00
C TYR A 240 -43.67 -10.12 -27.76
N GLU A 241 -43.57 -10.35 -29.06
CA GLU A 241 -44.67 -10.77 -29.93
C GLU A 241 -44.55 -12.27 -30.21
N TRP A 242 -45.67 -12.98 -30.25
CA TRP A 242 -45.69 -14.42 -30.43
C TRP A 242 -46.85 -14.89 -31.33
N ALA A 243 -46.67 -16.03 -31.98
CA ALA A 243 -47.69 -16.69 -32.77
C ALA A 243 -47.54 -18.22 -32.75
N ILE A 244 -48.67 -18.92 -32.81
CA ILE A 244 -48.76 -20.37 -32.98
C ILE A 244 -49.29 -20.64 -34.40
N PRO A 245 -48.46 -21.18 -35.31
CA PRO A 245 -48.90 -21.51 -36.67
C PRO A 245 -49.98 -22.60 -36.67
N ASN A 246 -50.99 -22.47 -37.54
CA ASN A 246 -52.08 -23.46 -37.69
C ASN A 246 -51.61 -24.88 -38.10
N THR A 247 -50.34 -25.02 -38.50
CA THR A 247 -49.72 -26.29 -38.88
C THR A 247 -49.17 -27.07 -37.68
N VAL A 248 -49.16 -26.48 -36.49
CA VAL A 248 -48.64 -27.09 -35.26
C VAL A 248 -49.79 -27.37 -34.30
N ASN A 249 -49.79 -28.56 -33.70
CA ASN A 249 -50.73 -28.89 -32.63
C ASN A 249 -50.07 -28.60 -31.28
N VAL A 250 -50.61 -27.64 -30.56
CA VAL A 250 -50.25 -27.34 -29.16
C VAL A 250 -51.40 -27.82 -28.27
N ASN A 251 -51.12 -28.74 -27.36
CA ASN A 251 -52.09 -29.40 -26.50
C ASN A 251 -52.06 -28.82 -25.09
N LEU A 252 -53.11 -29.12 -24.32
CA LEU A 252 -53.20 -28.77 -22.91
C LEU A 252 -51.95 -29.26 -22.14
N GLY A 253 -51.27 -28.32 -21.51
CA GLY A 253 -50.09 -28.55 -20.67
C GLY A 253 -48.76 -28.50 -21.42
N ASP A 254 -48.73 -28.51 -22.77
CA ASP A 254 -47.50 -28.27 -23.52
C ASP A 254 -46.90 -26.91 -23.11
N TYR A 255 -45.58 -26.75 -23.18
CA TYR A 255 -44.92 -25.54 -22.68
C TYR A 255 -43.75 -25.05 -23.52
N TYR A 256 -43.56 -23.73 -23.52
CA TYR A 256 -42.44 -23.03 -24.15
C TYR A 256 -41.55 -22.39 -23.10
N LYS A 257 -40.23 -22.44 -23.27
CA LYS A 257 -39.25 -21.83 -22.35
C LYS A 257 -38.34 -20.83 -23.05
N MET A 258 -37.96 -19.78 -22.33
CA MET A 258 -36.86 -18.90 -22.75
C MET A 258 -36.16 -18.28 -21.55
N GLN A 259 -34.91 -17.86 -21.74
CA GLN A 259 -34.08 -17.31 -20.68
C GLN A 259 -33.84 -15.82 -20.90
N LEU A 260 -34.17 -14.99 -19.91
CA LEU A 260 -33.81 -13.57 -19.93
C LEU A 260 -32.29 -13.39 -19.71
N PRO A 261 -31.68 -12.34 -20.29
CA PRO A 261 -30.26 -12.05 -20.11
C PRO A 261 -29.94 -11.75 -18.64
N LYS A 262 -28.71 -12.04 -18.20
CA LYS A 262 -28.26 -11.75 -16.82
C LYS A 262 -28.35 -10.27 -16.41
N LYS A 263 -28.36 -9.36 -17.38
CA LYS A 263 -28.53 -7.91 -17.15
C LYS A 263 -29.97 -7.53 -16.78
N ILE A 264 -30.90 -8.47 -16.81
CA ILE A 264 -32.30 -8.31 -16.44
C ILE A 264 -32.54 -9.09 -15.14
N HIS A 265 -33.12 -8.40 -14.16
CA HIS A 265 -33.39 -8.90 -12.82
C HIS A 265 -34.89 -9.09 -12.61
N ILE A 266 -35.28 -10.28 -12.14
CA ILE A 266 -36.65 -10.62 -11.73
C ILE A 266 -36.73 -10.63 -10.21
N ALA A 267 -37.32 -9.58 -9.63
CA ALA A 267 -37.31 -9.35 -8.18
C ALA A 267 -38.12 -10.40 -7.40
N ALA A 268 -39.17 -10.95 -7.99
CA ALA A 268 -39.98 -12.02 -7.43
C ALA A 268 -40.59 -12.86 -8.57
N PRO A 269 -40.93 -14.14 -8.34
CA PRO A 269 -41.59 -14.94 -9.36
C PRO A 269 -42.88 -14.28 -9.86
N ILE A 270 -43.08 -14.30 -11.17
CA ILE A 270 -44.23 -13.68 -11.84
C ILE A 270 -45.13 -14.78 -12.38
N ASP A 271 -46.37 -14.83 -11.91
CA ASP A 271 -47.42 -15.70 -12.45
C ASP A 271 -48.50 -14.83 -13.10
N GLN A 272 -48.64 -14.92 -14.42
CA GLN A 272 -49.61 -14.13 -15.18
C GLN A 272 -50.35 -14.97 -16.22
N PRO A 273 -51.69 -14.93 -16.29
CA PRO A 273 -52.43 -15.56 -17.37
C PRO A 273 -52.32 -14.73 -18.65
N ILE A 274 -52.04 -15.37 -19.78
CA ILE A 274 -52.18 -14.78 -21.11
C ILE A 274 -53.59 -15.07 -21.59
N ASN A 275 -54.38 -14.02 -21.82
CA ASN A 275 -55.77 -14.12 -22.25
C ASN A 275 -55.97 -13.53 -23.65
N ASP A 276 -57.02 -13.97 -24.34
CA ASP A 276 -57.55 -13.29 -25.52
C ASP A 276 -58.30 -11.99 -25.13
N ASP A 277 -58.75 -11.23 -26.14
CA ASP A 277 -59.51 -9.98 -25.95
C ASP A 277 -60.83 -10.16 -25.19
N ASN A 278 -61.35 -11.39 -25.12
CA ASN A 278 -62.58 -11.74 -24.40
C ASN A 278 -62.30 -12.24 -22.97
N GLY A 279 -61.04 -12.30 -22.55
CA GLY A 279 -60.62 -12.79 -21.24
C GLY A 279 -60.51 -14.32 -21.13
N VAL A 280 -60.53 -15.05 -22.25
CA VAL A 280 -60.34 -16.51 -22.30
C VAL A 280 -58.85 -16.82 -22.23
N LYS A 281 -58.47 -17.71 -21.30
CA LYS A 281 -57.07 -18.03 -21.04
C LYS A 281 -56.43 -18.93 -22.11
N VAL A 282 -55.33 -18.46 -22.69
CA VAL A 282 -54.53 -19.13 -23.71
C VAL A 282 -53.36 -19.89 -23.09
N ALA A 283 -52.68 -19.29 -22.12
CA ALA A 283 -51.54 -19.88 -21.41
C ALA A 283 -51.39 -19.28 -20.01
N ASP A 284 -50.69 -19.99 -19.13
CA ASP A 284 -50.16 -19.45 -17.88
C ASP A 284 -48.66 -19.16 -18.06
N MET A 285 -48.25 -17.92 -17.83
CA MET A 285 -46.84 -17.51 -17.81
C MET A 285 -46.30 -17.58 -16.39
N HIS A 286 -45.19 -18.28 -16.22
CA HIS A 286 -44.38 -18.28 -15.01
C HIS A 286 -42.99 -17.76 -15.34
N VAL A 287 -42.51 -16.75 -14.62
CA VAL A 287 -41.11 -16.30 -14.68
C VAL A 287 -40.50 -16.48 -13.30
N ASP A 288 -39.45 -17.29 -13.19
CA ASP A 288 -38.74 -17.43 -11.93
C ASP A 288 -37.71 -16.32 -11.72
N THR A 289 -37.15 -16.24 -10.51
CA THR A 289 -36.13 -15.23 -10.16
C THR A 289 -34.81 -15.41 -10.90
N SER A 290 -34.59 -16.55 -11.58
CA SER A 290 -33.42 -16.74 -12.45
C SER A 290 -33.63 -16.15 -13.85
N GLY A 291 -34.83 -15.64 -14.14
CA GLY A 291 -35.20 -15.12 -15.46
C GLY A 291 -35.64 -16.20 -16.45
N LEU A 292 -35.89 -17.44 -15.98
CA LEU A 292 -36.45 -18.48 -16.83
C LEU A 292 -37.96 -18.24 -16.98
N VAL A 293 -38.37 -17.94 -18.20
CA VAL A 293 -39.77 -17.77 -18.60
C VAL A 293 -40.30 -19.12 -19.07
N THR A 294 -41.43 -19.57 -18.51
CA THR A 294 -42.16 -20.77 -18.92
C THR A 294 -43.61 -20.41 -19.22
N LEU A 295 -44.05 -20.66 -20.45
CA LEU A 295 -45.44 -20.51 -20.88
C LEU A 295 -46.08 -21.89 -20.98
N THR A 296 -47.11 -22.16 -20.17
CA THR A 296 -47.84 -23.44 -20.17
C THR A 296 -49.21 -23.24 -20.82
N PHE A 297 -49.46 -23.93 -21.94
CA PHE A 297 -50.65 -23.69 -22.76
C PHE A 297 -51.89 -24.41 -22.22
N THR A 298 -53.06 -23.79 -22.39
CA THR A 298 -54.37 -24.44 -22.20
C THR A 298 -54.73 -25.28 -23.43
N ASP A 299 -55.96 -25.80 -23.51
CA ASP A 299 -56.49 -26.40 -24.73
C ASP A 299 -56.91 -25.36 -25.81
N TYR A 300 -56.79 -24.06 -25.50
CA TYR A 300 -57.18 -22.97 -26.40
C TYR A 300 -56.54 -23.05 -27.79
N PRO A 301 -55.21 -23.29 -27.94
CA PRO A 301 -54.60 -23.38 -29.27
C PRO A 301 -55.11 -24.56 -30.11
N SER A 302 -55.64 -25.61 -29.47
CA SER A 302 -56.18 -26.79 -30.18
C SER A 302 -57.58 -26.58 -30.75
N THR A 303 -58.27 -25.52 -30.31
CA THR A 303 -59.66 -25.21 -30.71
C THR A 303 -59.79 -23.92 -31.53
N HIS A 304 -58.69 -23.17 -31.69
CA HIS A 304 -58.64 -21.89 -32.40
C HIS A 304 -57.58 -21.92 -33.52
N SER A 305 -57.65 -20.95 -34.42
CA SER A 305 -56.66 -20.77 -35.50
C SER A 305 -56.17 -19.33 -35.51
N ASN A 306 -54.95 -19.12 -36.02
CA ASN A 306 -54.24 -17.84 -36.04
C ASN A 306 -54.05 -17.27 -34.62
N VAL A 307 -53.68 -18.13 -33.68
CA VAL A 307 -53.46 -17.74 -32.28
C VAL A 307 -52.14 -16.98 -32.19
N SER A 308 -52.20 -15.70 -31.85
CA SER A 308 -51.05 -14.81 -31.73
C SER A 308 -51.34 -13.71 -30.72
N GLY A 309 -50.30 -13.07 -30.20
CA GLY A 309 -50.44 -11.96 -29.28
C GLY A 309 -49.10 -11.34 -28.89
N TYR A 310 -49.13 -10.60 -27.79
CA TYR A 310 -47.94 -10.07 -27.15
C TYR A 310 -48.01 -10.36 -25.65
N PHE A 311 -46.85 -10.38 -25.00
CA PHE A 311 -46.75 -10.30 -23.54
C PHE A 311 -45.56 -9.43 -23.18
N TYR A 312 -45.58 -8.89 -21.96
CA TYR A 312 -44.45 -8.20 -21.38
C TYR A 312 -44.13 -8.80 -20.02
N ILE A 313 -42.89 -8.59 -19.59
CA ILE A 313 -42.39 -9.01 -18.28
C ILE A 313 -41.95 -7.75 -17.53
N ASP A 314 -42.59 -7.50 -16.40
CA ASP A 314 -42.19 -6.47 -15.44
C ASP A 314 -40.88 -6.89 -14.76
N CYS A 315 -39.83 -6.10 -14.92
CA CYS A 315 -38.50 -6.45 -14.43
C CYS A 315 -37.65 -5.21 -14.14
N HIS A 316 -36.43 -5.42 -13.66
CA HIS A 316 -35.46 -4.37 -13.40
C HIS A 316 -34.15 -4.69 -14.15
N PHE A 317 -33.22 -3.73 -14.20
CA PHE A 317 -31.85 -4.07 -14.56
C PHE A 317 -31.13 -4.72 -13.38
N GLU A 318 -30.22 -5.65 -13.67
CA GLU A 318 -29.31 -6.20 -12.66
C GLU A 318 -28.11 -5.26 -12.53
N GLU A 319 -28.17 -4.31 -11.58
CA GLU A 319 -27.19 -3.22 -11.44
C GLU A 319 -25.74 -3.71 -11.41
N SER A 320 -25.49 -4.85 -10.76
CA SER A 320 -24.18 -5.47 -10.64
C SER A 320 -23.58 -5.93 -11.98
N GLU A 321 -24.43 -6.13 -13.00
CA GLU A 321 -24.09 -6.59 -14.35
C GLU A 321 -24.04 -5.45 -15.39
N ILE A 322 -24.43 -4.22 -15.02
CA ILE A 322 -24.52 -3.06 -15.95
C ILE A 322 -23.18 -2.32 -16.14
N GLY A 323 -22.27 -2.32 -15.17
CA GLY A 323 -20.96 -1.65 -15.30
C GLY A 323 -21.04 -0.14 -15.57
N ASN A 324 -19.93 0.46 -16.04
CA ASN A 324 -19.79 1.91 -16.32
C ASN A 324 -19.37 2.23 -17.76
N ASN A 325 -19.34 1.21 -18.62
CA ASN A 325 -19.24 1.43 -20.07
C ASN A 325 -20.59 1.94 -20.55
N ASN A 326 -20.62 2.97 -21.40
CA ASN A 326 -21.88 3.55 -21.88
C ASN A 326 -21.78 3.89 -23.37
N PRO A 327 -22.73 3.48 -24.23
CA PRO A 327 -23.92 2.66 -23.94
C PRO A 327 -23.60 1.23 -23.48
N VAL A 328 -24.54 0.61 -22.77
CA VAL A 328 -24.48 -0.81 -22.39
C VAL A 328 -25.33 -1.65 -23.33
N THR A 329 -24.70 -2.57 -24.06
CA THR A 329 -25.41 -3.54 -24.92
C THR A 329 -25.98 -4.69 -24.10
N ILE A 330 -27.29 -4.91 -24.19
CA ILE A 330 -28.03 -6.05 -23.62
C ILE A 330 -28.40 -7.00 -24.75
N THR A 331 -28.05 -8.28 -24.60
CA THR A 331 -28.21 -9.30 -25.64
C THR A 331 -29.25 -10.33 -25.24
N PHE A 332 -30.34 -10.42 -26.01
CA PHE A 332 -31.41 -11.39 -25.85
C PHE A 332 -31.21 -12.58 -26.79
N THR A 333 -31.19 -13.78 -26.22
CA THR A 333 -31.16 -15.04 -26.99
C THR A 333 -32.56 -15.62 -26.99
N ILE A 334 -33.15 -15.77 -28.18
CA ILE A 334 -34.52 -16.24 -28.35
C ILE A 334 -34.49 -17.61 -29.04
N PRO A 335 -35.06 -18.68 -28.45
CA PRO A 335 -35.19 -19.98 -29.10
C PRO A 335 -35.81 -19.88 -30.50
N GLY A 336 -35.23 -20.59 -31.46
CA GLY A 336 -35.64 -20.54 -32.88
C GLY A 336 -35.13 -19.32 -33.66
N ILE A 337 -34.47 -18.34 -33.04
CA ILE A 337 -33.85 -17.20 -33.73
C ILE A 337 -32.32 -17.34 -33.65
N SER A 338 -31.66 -17.48 -34.80
CA SER A 338 -30.20 -17.73 -34.86
C SER A 338 -29.36 -16.50 -34.49
N ASP A 339 -29.85 -15.31 -34.82
CA ASP A 339 -29.15 -14.05 -34.53
C ASP A 339 -29.70 -13.44 -33.25
N PRO A 340 -28.88 -13.21 -32.21
CA PRO A 340 -29.36 -12.63 -30.97
C PRO A 340 -29.79 -11.17 -31.18
N VAL A 341 -30.81 -10.75 -30.46
CA VAL A 341 -31.31 -9.37 -30.51
C VAL A 341 -30.56 -8.53 -29.48
N THR A 342 -30.06 -7.36 -29.88
CA THR A 342 -29.31 -6.46 -28.98
C THR A 342 -30.02 -5.13 -28.79
N VAL A 343 -29.98 -4.61 -27.56
CA VAL A 343 -30.47 -3.27 -27.20
C VAL A 343 -29.35 -2.51 -26.51
N ASP A 344 -29.02 -1.32 -26.99
CA ASP A 344 -28.09 -0.42 -26.32
C ASP A 344 -28.87 0.52 -25.39
N VAL A 345 -28.50 0.53 -24.11
CA VAL A 345 -29.13 1.38 -23.09
C VAL A 345 -28.10 2.37 -22.56
N ASN A 346 -28.47 3.65 -22.57
CA ASN A 346 -27.66 4.73 -22.01
C ASN A 346 -27.99 4.92 -20.53
N PHE A 347 -27.18 4.33 -19.65
CA PHE A 347 -27.38 4.46 -18.20
C PHE A 347 -26.80 5.77 -17.65
N GLU A 348 -27.37 6.27 -16.55
CA GLU A 348 -26.77 7.34 -15.77
C GLU A 348 -25.35 6.95 -15.32
N GLN A 349 -24.38 7.84 -15.57
CA GLN A 349 -22.97 7.60 -15.27
C GLN A 349 -22.50 8.46 -14.09
N PRO A 350 -21.63 7.93 -13.21
CA PRO A 350 -20.96 8.78 -12.23
C PRO A 350 -20.03 9.77 -12.95
N LYS A 351 -19.77 10.91 -12.30
CA LYS A 351 -18.79 11.88 -12.82
C LYS A 351 -17.37 11.36 -12.61
N PRO A 352 -16.42 11.63 -13.54
CA PRO A 352 -15.03 11.25 -13.33
C PRO A 352 -14.44 12.03 -12.15
N SER A 353 -13.54 11.40 -11.40
CA SER A 353 -12.83 12.04 -10.29
C SER A 353 -11.39 12.41 -10.63
N ILE A 354 -10.80 13.29 -9.82
CA ILE A 354 -9.37 13.60 -9.79
C ILE A 354 -8.87 13.66 -8.34
N THR A 355 -7.70 13.06 -8.09
CA THR A 355 -7.01 13.15 -6.79
C THR A 355 -5.53 13.40 -7.00
N LYS A 356 -4.91 14.15 -6.09
CA LYS A 356 -3.50 14.52 -6.15
C LYS A 356 -2.76 14.09 -4.89
N ASP A 357 -1.59 13.52 -5.09
CA ASP A 357 -0.64 13.12 -4.05
C ASP A 357 0.77 13.60 -4.39
N GLY A 358 1.70 13.47 -3.44
CA GLY A 358 3.10 13.79 -3.65
C GLY A 358 3.99 13.48 -2.45
N GLY A 359 5.28 13.32 -2.74
CA GLY A 359 6.30 13.00 -1.74
C GLY A 359 7.64 13.64 -2.07
N TYR A 360 8.36 14.06 -1.04
CA TYR A 360 9.69 14.66 -1.14
C TYR A 360 10.78 13.60 -0.93
N ASP A 361 11.78 13.60 -1.81
CA ASP A 361 12.99 12.79 -1.69
C ASP A 361 14.19 13.68 -1.29
N PRO A 362 14.73 13.55 -0.07
CA PRO A 362 15.88 14.34 0.38
C PRO A 362 17.21 13.97 -0.30
N ALA A 363 17.31 12.80 -0.95
CA ALA A 363 18.54 12.40 -1.64
C ALA A 363 18.72 13.13 -2.96
N THR A 364 17.62 13.34 -3.70
CA THR A 364 17.61 14.06 -4.99
C THR A 364 17.11 15.50 -4.87
N ASP A 365 16.53 15.87 -3.73
CA ASP A 365 15.90 17.17 -3.48
C ASP A 365 14.75 17.47 -4.48
N GLU A 366 13.96 16.43 -4.76
CA GLU A 366 12.83 16.46 -5.69
C GLU A 366 11.52 16.14 -4.96
N ILE A 367 10.43 16.74 -5.42
CA ILE A 367 9.07 16.30 -5.11
C ILE A 367 8.54 15.53 -6.32
N THR A 368 8.07 14.31 -6.09
CA THR A 368 7.29 13.55 -7.07
C THR A 368 5.82 13.83 -6.81
N TRP A 369 5.13 14.42 -7.77
CA TRP A 369 3.68 14.62 -7.76
C TRP A 369 3.01 13.49 -8.51
N GLN A 370 1.89 12.99 -7.99
CA GLN A 370 1.06 11.97 -8.63
C GLN A 370 -0.38 12.47 -8.71
N ILE A 371 -1.02 12.32 -9.87
CA ILE A 371 -2.41 12.70 -10.11
C ILE A 371 -3.12 11.47 -10.66
N THR A 372 -4.19 11.07 -10.00
CA THR A 372 -5.05 9.96 -10.44
C THR A 372 -6.37 10.54 -10.93
N VAL A 373 -6.77 10.17 -12.14
CA VAL A 373 -8.04 10.59 -12.77
C VAL A 373 -8.90 9.39 -13.13
N ASN A 374 -10.21 9.59 -13.17
CA ASN A 374 -11.21 8.63 -13.65
C ASN A 374 -11.18 7.28 -12.91
N LYS A 375 -11.18 7.28 -11.57
CA LYS A 375 -11.20 6.03 -10.77
C LYS A 375 -12.46 5.20 -11.02
N GLU A 376 -13.51 5.84 -11.51
CA GLU A 376 -14.82 5.28 -11.80
C GLU A 376 -14.83 4.46 -13.11
N ASN A 377 -13.79 4.57 -13.94
CA ASN A 377 -13.70 3.95 -15.27
C ASN A 377 -14.92 4.31 -16.15
N VAL A 378 -15.29 5.60 -16.17
CA VAL A 378 -16.32 6.11 -17.08
C VAL A 378 -15.69 6.63 -18.36
N ASN A 379 -16.49 6.73 -19.41
CA ASN A 379 -16.08 7.35 -20.67
C ASN A 379 -15.90 8.87 -20.47
N VAL A 380 -14.66 9.35 -20.56
CA VAL A 380 -14.29 10.77 -20.47
C VAL A 380 -13.73 11.22 -21.81
N THR A 381 -14.37 12.22 -22.42
CA THR A 381 -13.99 12.75 -23.73
C THR A 381 -13.08 13.96 -23.58
N ASN A 382 -12.03 14.06 -24.41
CA ASN A 382 -11.06 15.17 -24.41
C ASN A 382 -10.47 15.49 -23.03
N ALA A 383 -10.12 14.46 -22.25
CA ALA A 383 -9.52 14.59 -20.93
C ALA A 383 -8.11 15.19 -21.01
N SER A 384 -7.83 16.16 -20.15
CA SER A 384 -6.50 16.71 -19.89
C SER A 384 -6.36 17.08 -18.43
N VAL A 385 -5.14 16.99 -17.92
CA VAL A 385 -4.78 17.45 -16.57
C VAL A 385 -3.93 18.69 -16.68
N GLU A 386 -4.24 19.67 -15.87
CA GLU A 386 -3.50 20.92 -15.73
C GLU A 386 -3.03 21.10 -14.28
N ASP A 387 -1.77 21.50 -14.10
CA ASP A 387 -1.17 21.73 -12.79
C ASP A 387 -0.26 22.98 -12.87
N THR A 388 -0.37 23.87 -11.88
CA THR A 388 0.51 25.04 -11.80
C THR A 388 1.58 24.79 -10.75
N ILE A 389 2.83 24.67 -11.20
CA ILE A 389 3.97 24.41 -10.31
C ILE A 389 4.26 25.65 -9.46
N ASN A 390 4.30 25.47 -8.14
CA ASN A 390 4.46 26.57 -7.20
C ASN A 390 5.81 27.30 -7.37
N ALA A 391 5.89 28.53 -6.85
CA ALA A 391 7.16 29.22 -6.66
C ALA A 391 8.11 28.41 -5.76
N GLY A 392 9.43 28.51 -5.98
CA GLY A 392 10.40 27.69 -5.25
C GLY A 392 10.59 26.27 -5.80
N GLN A 393 10.00 25.96 -6.96
CA GLN A 393 10.09 24.67 -7.62
C GLN A 393 10.38 24.84 -9.11
N VAL A 394 11.13 23.89 -9.66
CA VAL A 394 11.46 23.83 -11.09
C VAL A 394 11.02 22.45 -11.61
N PHE A 395 10.32 22.43 -12.74
CA PHE A 395 9.94 21.17 -13.40
C PHE A 395 11.18 20.37 -13.81
N VAL A 396 11.20 19.07 -13.52
CA VAL A 396 12.28 18.17 -13.93
C VAL A 396 11.94 17.59 -15.32
N PRO A 397 12.68 17.93 -16.39
CA PRO A 397 12.42 17.40 -17.71
C PRO A 397 12.52 15.87 -17.75
N ASN A 398 11.73 15.23 -18.62
CA ASN A 398 11.68 13.77 -18.81
C ASN A 398 11.29 12.96 -17.55
N SER A 399 10.67 13.61 -16.56
CA SER A 399 10.20 12.94 -15.33
C SER A 399 8.77 12.42 -15.42
N VAL A 400 8.07 12.70 -16.52
CA VAL A 400 6.64 12.41 -16.66
C VAL A 400 6.44 10.93 -16.97
N THR A 401 5.58 10.28 -16.19
CA THR A 401 5.13 8.91 -16.42
C THR A 401 3.63 8.83 -16.38
N VAL A 402 3.03 8.00 -17.23
CA VAL A 402 1.61 7.64 -17.21
C VAL A 402 1.50 6.14 -16.94
N ASN A 403 0.71 5.77 -15.94
CA ASN A 403 0.54 4.41 -15.44
C ASN A 403 1.87 3.69 -15.13
N GLY A 404 2.87 4.45 -14.69
CA GLY A 404 4.21 3.96 -14.37
C GLY A 404 5.16 3.80 -15.55
N SER A 405 4.72 4.06 -16.79
CA SER A 405 5.56 4.07 -17.99
C SER A 405 5.93 5.50 -18.38
N PRO A 406 7.11 5.77 -18.96
CA PRO A 406 7.44 7.10 -19.49
C PRO A 406 6.36 7.60 -20.46
N ALA A 407 5.94 8.85 -20.28
CA ALA A 407 4.96 9.48 -21.17
C ALA A 407 5.58 9.86 -22.52
N ASP A 408 4.77 9.89 -23.58
CA ASP A 408 5.19 10.51 -24.85
C ASP A 408 5.33 12.03 -24.66
N ALA A 409 6.42 12.59 -25.17
CA ALA A 409 6.69 14.02 -25.09
C ALA A 409 5.71 14.86 -25.92
N SER A 410 4.97 14.27 -26.87
CA SER A 410 3.89 14.97 -27.58
C SER A 410 2.64 15.22 -26.74
N ASP A 411 2.44 14.43 -25.68
CA ASP A 411 1.19 14.44 -24.92
C ASP A 411 1.19 15.50 -23.83
N TYR A 412 2.37 16.01 -23.46
CA TYR A 412 2.53 16.97 -22.38
C TYR A 412 3.35 18.19 -22.75
N SER A 413 3.11 19.26 -22.00
CA SER A 413 3.86 20.50 -22.12
C SER A 413 4.08 21.12 -20.75
N TYR A 414 5.18 21.85 -20.62
CA TYR A 414 5.45 22.72 -19.48
C TYR A 414 5.85 24.09 -20.00
N ASP A 415 5.15 25.13 -19.56
CA ASP A 415 5.51 26.52 -19.84
C ASP A 415 6.23 27.12 -18.61
N PRO A 416 7.54 27.41 -18.69
CA PRO A 416 8.29 27.99 -17.57
C PRO A 416 7.80 29.39 -17.14
N SER A 417 7.14 30.14 -18.04
CA SER A 417 6.69 31.50 -17.77
C SER A 417 5.42 31.54 -16.91
N SER A 418 4.43 30.73 -17.27
CA SER A 418 3.20 30.54 -16.48
C SER A 418 3.34 29.47 -15.39
N LYS A 419 4.42 28.67 -15.43
CA LYS A 419 4.65 27.48 -14.60
C LYS A 419 3.57 26.41 -14.74
N LYS A 420 2.81 26.44 -15.85
CA LYS A 420 1.72 25.52 -16.11
C LYS A 420 2.23 24.25 -16.78
N PHE A 421 1.97 23.11 -16.16
CA PHE A 421 2.13 21.77 -16.71
C PHE A 421 0.77 21.27 -17.21
N ILE A 422 0.74 20.73 -18.43
CA ILE A 422 -0.47 20.16 -19.04
C ILE A 422 -0.13 18.77 -19.58
N TYR A 423 -0.97 17.78 -19.29
CA TYR A 423 -0.95 16.48 -19.94
C TYR A 423 -2.30 16.19 -20.62
N ASN A 424 -2.27 15.77 -21.88
CA ASN A 424 -3.46 15.47 -22.67
C ASN A 424 -3.66 13.96 -22.79
N PHE A 425 -4.77 13.45 -22.26
CA PHE A 425 -5.12 12.03 -22.36
C PHE A 425 -5.95 11.72 -23.62
N GLY A 426 -6.63 12.73 -24.19
CA GLY A 426 -7.63 12.48 -25.23
C GLY A 426 -8.87 11.79 -24.64
N ASN A 427 -9.36 10.74 -25.29
CA ASN A 427 -10.50 9.98 -24.78
C ASN A 427 -10.02 8.81 -23.91
N ILE A 428 -10.55 8.71 -22.69
CA ILE A 428 -10.22 7.64 -21.74
C ILE A 428 -11.49 6.98 -21.22
N ASN A 429 -11.41 5.69 -20.93
CA ASN A 429 -12.49 4.91 -20.32
C ASN A 429 -12.03 4.14 -19.07
N THR A 430 -10.75 4.24 -18.72
CA THR A 430 -10.19 3.67 -17.49
C THR A 430 -9.50 4.73 -16.67
N GLN A 431 -9.26 4.40 -15.41
CA GLN A 431 -8.38 5.14 -14.53
C GLN A 431 -7.02 5.39 -15.19
N GLN A 432 -6.50 6.61 -15.04
CA GLN A 432 -5.15 6.98 -15.43
C GLN A 432 -4.40 7.57 -14.24
N VAL A 433 -3.11 7.28 -14.14
CA VAL A 433 -2.23 7.82 -13.10
C VAL A 433 -1.05 8.51 -13.78
N ILE A 434 -0.97 9.83 -13.67
CA ILE A 434 0.20 10.58 -14.11
C ILE A 434 1.09 10.90 -12.92
N ALA A 435 2.40 10.80 -13.10
CA ALA A 435 3.37 11.32 -12.17
C ALA A 435 4.40 12.20 -12.89
N PHE A 436 4.85 13.26 -12.23
CA PHE A 436 5.92 14.14 -12.69
C PHE A 436 6.72 14.66 -11.50
N LYS A 437 7.94 15.14 -11.75
CA LYS A 437 8.82 15.62 -10.69
C LYS A 437 9.09 17.11 -10.80
N THR A 438 9.32 17.71 -9.64
CA THR A 438 9.84 19.07 -9.51
C THR A 438 11.05 19.06 -8.60
N SER A 439 12.16 19.65 -9.01
CA SER A 439 13.31 19.91 -8.14
C SER A 439 13.06 21.15 -7.31
N ILE A 440 13.64 21.20 -6.12
CA ILE A 440 13.56 22.35 -5.24
C ILE A 440 14.75 23.27 -5.53
N HIS A 441 14.54 24.22 -6.44
CA HIS A 441 15.48 25.28 -6.75
C HIS A 441 14.74 26.62 -6.75
N ASP A 442 15.45 27.66 -6.35
CA ASP A 442 14.98 28.95 -5.81
C ASP A 442 14.92 28.95 -4.27
N ASP A 443 15.23 30.11 -3.72
CA ASP A 443 15.82 30.42 -2.41
C ASP A 443 15.08 29.92 -1.15
N LEU A 444 14.91 28.61 -0.96
CA LEU A 444 14.49 28.06 0.34
C LEU A 444 15.37 28.51 1.52
N ALA A 445 16.59 29.01 1.27
CA ALA A 445 17.36 29.73 2.28
C ALA A 445 16.52 30.81 2.97
N ALA A 446 15.68 31.55 2.22
CA ALA A 446 14.80 32.61 2.71
C ALA A 446 13.63 32.13 3.57
N GLN A 447 13.33 30.82 3.55
CA GLN A 447 12.24 30.25 4.33
C GLN A 447 12.65 29.88 5.76
N GLY A 448 13.94 30.00 6.09
CA GLY A 448 14.47 29.83 7.45
C GLY A 448 14.57 28.37 7.88
N GLN A 449 15.29 28.14 8.99
CA GLN A 449 15.48 26.81 9.55
C GLN A 449 14.16 26.17 10.00
N GLY A 450 13.90 24.92 9.61
CA GLY A 450 12.69 24.17 9.97
C GLY A 450 12.15 23.33 8.82
N SER A 451 10.91 23.60 8.41
CA SER A 451 10.27 22.94 7.27
C SER A 451 9.40 23.93 6.50
N TYR A 452 9.57 23.96 5.19
CA TYR A 452 8.71 24.67 4.27
C TYR A 452 7.60 23.76 3.72
N LYS A 453 6.42 24.31 3.43
CA LYS A 453 5.25 23.55 2.98
C LYS A 453 4.84 23.94 1.57
N TYR A 454 4.89 23.00 0.64
CA TYR A 454 4.33 23.16 -0.70
C TYR A 454 2.91 22.60 -0.73
N ASN A 455 1.92 23.45 -1.03
CA ASN A 455 0.53 23.06 -1.23
C ASN A 455 0.21 23.12 -2.72
N ASN A 456 -0.22 22.01 -3.33
CA ASN A 456 -0.52 21.98 -4.76
C ASN A 456 -1.87 21.28 -5.05
N THR A 457 -2.53 21.70 -6.12
CA THR A 457 -3.80 21.16 -6.67
C THR A 457 -3.63 20.95 -8.18
N ALA A 458 -4.48 20.11 -8.76
CA ALA A 458 -4.54 19.92 -10.21
C ALA A 458 -5.98 19.91 -10.70
N ASP A 459 -6.16 20.28 -11.96
CA ASP A 459 -7.46 20.40 -12.61
C ASP A 459 -7.59 19.32 -13.68
N LEU A 460 -8.70 18.56 -13.65
CA LEU A 460 -9.12 17.69 -14.74
C LEU A 460 -10.09 18.47 -15.63
N ASN A 461 -9.69 18.74 -16.86
CA ASN A 461 -10.53 19.33 -17.89
C ASN A 461 -11.02 18.24 -18.84
N TYR A 462 -12.31 18.23 -19.17
CA TYR A 462 -12.92 17.27 -20.11
C TYR A 462 -14.14 17.86 -20.80
N THR A 463 -14.72 17.12 -21.74
CA THR A 463 -15.97 17.48 -22.42
C THR A 463 -17.07 16.51 -22.02
N ASP A 464 -18.21 17.05 -21.56
CA ASP A 464 -19.44 16.31 -21.28
C ASP A 464 -20.54 16.80 -22.22
N ASN A 465 -21.03 15.93 -23.11
CA ASN A 465 -22.05 16.24 -24.12
C ASN A 465 -21.76 17.53 -24.92
N GLY A 466 -20.50 17.72 -25.33
CA GLY A 466 -20.04 18.90 -26.07
C GLY A 466 -19.78 20.15 -25.22
N THR A 467 -20.01 20.08 -23.90
CA THR A 467 -19.78 21.19 -22.95
C THR A 467 -18.49 20.97 -22.17
N PRO A 468 -17.55 21.94 -22.13
CA PRO A 468 -16.35 21.85 -21.30
C PRO A 468 -16.68 21.79 -19.80
N GLN A 469 -15.98 20.93 -19.08
CA GLN A 469 -16.08 20.74 -17.64
C GLN A 469 -14.69 20.78 -17.01
N THR A 470 -14.62 21.23 -15.75
CA THR A 470 -13.39 21.25 -14.95
C THR A 470 -13.67 20.74 -13.54
N ILE A 471 -12.82 19.84 -13.04
CA ILE A 471 -12.86 19.33 -11.66
C ILE A 471 -11.51 19.60 -11.01
N ILE A 472 -11.51 20.19 -9.82
CA ILE A 472 -10.30 20.50 -9.06
C ILE A 472 -10.02 19.37 -8.07
N SER A 473 -8.77 18.94 -7.97
CA SER A 473 -8.32 17.91 -7.02
C SER A 473 -8.36 18.39 -5.57
N ASN A 474 -8.17 17.46 -4.63
CA ASN A 474 -7.75 17.82 -3.28
C ASN A 474 -6.42 18.60 -3.30
N THR A 475 -6.20 19.44 -2.28
CA THR A 475 -4.89 20.05 -2.03
C THR A 475 -3.96 19.04 -1.39
N LYS A 476 -2.77 18.84 -1.98
CA LYS A 476 -1.70 18.05 -1.36
C LYS A 476 -0.64 18.96 -0.77
N THR A 477 -0.34 18.76 0.52
CA THR A 477 0.78 19.40 1.22
C THR A 477 1.99 18.47 1.26
N VAL A 478 3.15 18.96 0.82
CA VAL A 478 4.46 18.30 0.94
C VAL A 478 5.37 19.17 1.81
N ASN A 479 5.92 18.58 2.87
CA ASN A 479 6.84 19.24 3.80
C ASN A 479 8.29 19.00 3.34
N VAL A 480 9.04 20.07 3.09
CA VAL A 480 10.46 20.03 2.74
C VAL A 480 11.28 20.59 3.90
N PRO A 481 12.22 19.83 4.48
CA PRO A 481 13.08 20.30 5.56
C PRO A 481 14.08 21.35 5.07
N VAL A 482 14.28 22.38 5.89
CA VAL A 482 15.28 23.44 5.66
C VAL A 482 16.25 23.44 6.83
N LYS A 483 17.49 23.03 6.58
CA LYS A 483 18.57 22.90 7.57
C LYS A 483 19.75 23.78 7.15
N LEU A 484 19.79 24.99 7.70
CA LEU A 484 20.79 26.00 7.35
C LEU A 484 21.99 25.98 8.30
N ILE A 485 21.78 25.70 9.57
CA ILE A 485 22.84 25.59 10.56
C ILE A 485 22.51 24.54 11.62
N SER A 486 23.48 23.70 11.96
CA SER A 486 23.40 22.81 13.12
C SER A 486 24.69 22.86 13.91
N LYS A 487 24.60 22.71 15.24
CA LYS A 487 25.73 22.80 16.15
C LYS A 487 25.78 21.59 17.08
N ASN A 488 26.97 21.04 17.22
CA ASN A 488 27.26 19.93 18.13
C ASN A 488 28.52 20.23 18.95
N GLY A 489 28.64 19.58 20.09
CA GLY A 489 29.78 19.72 20.99
C GLY A 489 30.07 18.44 21.75
N HIS A 490 31.33 18.15 21.96
CA HIS A 490 31.80 16.99 22.72
C HIS A 490 32.92 17.38 23.67
N TYR A 491 32.76 17.05 24.95
CA TYR A 491 33.80 17.31 25.95
C TYR A 491 34.83 16.17 25.96
N ASP A 492 36.08 16.52 25.66
CA ASP A 492 37.24 15.65 25.78
C ASP A 492 37.87 15.83 27.16
N GLU A 493 37.57 14.88 28.04
CA GLU A 493 38.05 14.90 29.43
C GLU A 493 39.58 14.71 29.54
N ALA A 494 40.21 13.98 28.62
CA ALA A 494 41.64 13.71 28.70
C ALA A 494 42.44 14.99 28.43
N ASN A 495 42.01 15.77 27.43
CA ASN A 495 42.68 17.00 27.01
C ASN A 495 42.03 18.27 27.57
N LYS A 496 41.01 18.13 28.42
CA LYS A 496 40.33 19.24 29.13
C LYS A 496 39.79 20.31 28.17
N LYS A 497 39.32 19.88 26.99
CA LYS A 497 38.80 20.73 25.92
C LYS A 497 37.41 20.30 25.49
N ILE A 498 36.68 21.20 24.83
CA ILE A 498 35.43 20.88 24.14
C ILE A 498 35.66 21.01 22.64
N ASP A 499 35.33 19.97 21.89
CA ASP A 499 35.36 19.94 20.43
C ASP A 499 33.98 20.34 19.91
N TRP A 500 33.92 21.43 19.16
CA TRP A 500 32.71 21.99 18.57
C TRP A 500 32.66 21.68 17.07
N THR A 501 31.47 21.40 16.58
CA THR A 501 31.18 21.23 15.14
C THR A 501 29.98 22.08 14.77
N ILE A 502 30.12 22.94 13.76
CA ILE A 502 29.04 23.71 13.16
C ILE A 502 28.90 23.21 11.72
N THR A 503 27.75 22.64 11.39
CA THR A 503 27.41 22.29 10.01
C THR A 503 26.56 23.40 9.43
N VAL A 504 26.90 23.86 8.24
CA VAL A 504 26.20 24.93 7.54
C VAL A 504 25.67 24.38 6.22
N ASN A 505 24.45 24.77 5.88
CA ASN A 505 23.82 24.51 4.59
C ASN A 505 23.66 23.02 4.23
N GLU A 506 23.15 22.21 5.16
CA GLU A 506 22.82 20.80 4.89
C GLU A 506 21.78 20.64 3.78
N SER A 507 20.91 21.64 3.61
CA SER A 507 19.96 21.72 2.52
C SER A 507 20.55 22.14 1.17
N ARG A 508 21.88 22.36 1.03
CA ARG A 508 22.53 22.70 -0.26
C ARG A 508 21.86 23.87 -1.02
N ARG A 509 21.50 24.92 -0.29
CA ARG A 509 20.95 26.16 -0.86
C ARG A 509 22.09 27.09 -1.26
N ALA A 510 21.86 27.92 -2.28
CA ALA A 510 22.81 29.00 -2.56
C ALA A 510 22.70 30.06 -1.46
N ILE A 511 23.81 30.34 -0.79
CA ILE A 511 23.92 31.39 0.23
C ILE A 511 25.15 32.24 -0.11
N ASP A 512 24.91 33.47 -0.53
CA ASP A 512 25.98 34.43 -0.77
C ASP A 512 26.37 35.15 0.52
N ASN A 513 27.65 35.49 0.66
CA ASN A 513 28.20 36.18 1.83
C ASN A 513 27.87 35.46 3.15
N ALA A 514 27.93 34.12 3.16
CA ALA A 514 27.68 33.31 4.34
C ALA A 514 28.73 33.59 5.43
N VAL A 515 28.27 33.96 6.62
CA VAL A 515 29.10 34.23 7.80
C VAL A 515 28.53 33.49 9.00
N VAL A 516 29.38 32.74 9.69
CA VAL A 516 29.04 32.10 10.96
C VAL A 516 29.60 32.93 12.09
N THR A 517 28.78 33.20 13.09
CA THR A 517 29.19 33.84 14.35
C THR A 517 28.87 32.92 15.52
N ASP A 518 29.74 32.89 16.53
CA ASP A 518 29.62 32.03 17.70
C ASP A 518 30.18 32.78 18.90
N MET A 519 29.37 32.96 19.94
CA MET A 519 29.82 33.60 21.17
C MET A 519 30.34 32.51 22.11
N ILE A 520 31.66 32.32 22.13
CA ILE A 520 32.30 31.31 22.97
C ILE A 520 31.90 31.57 24.45
N PRO A 521 31.32 30.58 25.14
CA PRO A 521 30.88 30.76 26.52
C PRO A 521 32.00 31.09 27.52
N GLU A 522 31.66 31.86 28.57
CA GLU A 522 32.62 32.24 29.61
C GLU A 522 33.24 31.05 30.34
N GLY A 523 34.56 31.07 30.45
CA GLY A 523 35.36 30.00 31.01
C GLY A 523 35.76 28.93 29.98
N LEU A 524 35.66 29.28 28.70
CA LEU A 524 36.26 28.59 27.57
C LEU A 524 37.16 29.57 26.81
N THR A 525 38.25 29.07 26.23
CA THR A 525 39.14 29.84 25.37
C THR A 525 39.35 29.10 24.06
N LEU A 526 39.26 29.78 22.91
CA LEU A 526 39.53 29.15 21.61
C LEU A 526 40.98 28.62 21.57
N ILE A 527 41.16 27.42 21.04
CA ILE A 527 42.47 26.90 20.67
C ILE A 527 42.68 27.28 19.20
N ASP A 528 43.43 28.36 18.94
CA ASP A 528 43.49 29.01 17.61
C ASP A 528 43.83 28.04 16.45
N ASP A 529 44.79 27.14 16.64
CA ASP A 529 45.23 26.19 15.61
C ASP A 529 44.28 25.00 15.39
N SER A 530 43.17 24.93 16.13
CA SER A 530 42.16 23.87 16.01
C SER A 530 41.10 24.12 14.94
N VAL A 531 40.98 25.36 14.44
CA VAL A 531 39.91 25.74 13.51
C VAL A 531 40.12 25.09 12.15
N LYS A 532 39.11 24.36 11.68
CA LYS A 532 39.10 23.70 10.38
C LYS A 532 37.77 23.91 9.67
N VAL A 533 37.82 23.94 8.33
CA VAL A 533 36.65 23.87 7.45
C VAL A 533 36.80 22.69 6.51
N ASP A 534 35.79 21.82 6.49
CA ASP A 534 35.80 20.58 5.71
C ASP A 534 37.06 19.73 5.96
N GLY A 535 37.60 19.79 7.18
CA GLY A 535 38.82 19.09 7.61
C GLY A 535 40.15 19.79 7.28
N ALA A 536 40.14 20.83 6.45
CA ALA A 536 41.32 21.65 6.15
C ALA A 536 41.48 22.79 7.16
N ALA A 537 42.71 23.25 7.41
CA ALA A 537 42.96 24.38 8.32
C ALA A 537 42.20 25.63 7.84
N GLY A 538 41.45 26.27 8.76
CA GLY A 538 40.69 27.48 8.47
C GLY A 538 41.53 28.74 8.67
N SER A 539 41.48 29.68 7.73
CA SER A 539 42.23 30.95 7.81
C SER A 539 41.35 32.20 7.76
N SER A 540 40.04 32.06 7.52
CA SER A 540 39.11 33.16 7.28
C SER A 540 38.26 33.50 8.52
N TYR A 541 38.85 33.39 9.71
CA TYR A 541 38.16 33.68 10.97
C TYR A 541 38.82 34.81 11.75
N THR A 542 38.04 35.45 12.61
CA THR A 542 38.47 36.49 13.54
C THR A 542 37.93 36.21 14.93
N ILE A 543 38.67 36.59 15.95
CA ILE A 543 38.22 36.60 17.35
C ILE A 543 38.21 38.03 17.88
N LEU A 544 37.06 38.49 18.36
CA LEU A 544 36.92 39.75 19.08
C LEU A 544 36.34 39.48 20.48
N GLY A 545 37.20 39.43 21.49
CA GLY A 545 36.81 38.95 22.82
C GLY A 545 36.48 37.46 22.77
N GLN A 546 35.22 37.10 23.02
CA GLN A 546 34.72 35.71 22.88
C GLN A 546 33.94 35.47 21.58
N LEU A 547 33.75 36.51 20.76
CA LEU A 547 33.03 36.37 19.49
C LEU A 547 33.95 35.77 18.43
N PHE A 548 33.68 34.52 18.07
CA PHE A 548 34.25 33.84 16.91
C PHE A 548 33.41 34.14 15.68
N THR A 549 34.06 34.61 14.61
CA THR A 549 33.41 34.88 13.33
C THR A 549 34.18 34.19 12.21
N TYR A 550 33.51 33.38 11.39
CA TYR A 550 34.09 32.72 10.22
C TYR A 550 33.36 33.17 8.94
N SER A 551 34.10 33.66 7.95
CA SER A 551 33.55 34.02 6.64
C SER A 551 33.69 32.85 5.66
N LEU A 552 32.55 32.30 5.20
CA LEU A 552 32.49 31.21 4.23
C LEU A 552 32.37 31.72 2.78
N GLY A 553 32.01 32.99 2.59
CA GLY A 553 31.76 33.56 1.25
C GLY A 553 30.49 32.99 0.62
N SER A 554 30.47 32.83 -0.71
CA SER A 554 29.35 32.19 -1.40
C SER A 554 29.47 30.67 -1.34
N ILE A 555 28.42 30.01 -0.85
CA ILE A 555 28.35 28.54 -0.72
C ILE A 555 27.08 28.01 -1.40
N THR A 556 27.21 26.85 -2.02
CA THR A 556 26.08 26.06 -2.55
C THR A 556 25.99 24.68 -1.90
N GLU A 557 27.11 24.20 -1.38
CA GLU A 557 27.24 22.91 -0.71
C GLU A 557 27.27 23.05 0.81
N LYS A 558 27.09 21.92 1.48
CA LYS A 558 27.28 21.79 2.92
C LYS A 558 28.73 22.15 3.30
N LYS A 559 28.89 22.91 4.38
CA LYS A 559 30.19 23.23 5.01
C LYS A 559 30.23 22.74 6.44
N VAL A 560 31.38 22.26 6.89
CA VAL A 560 31.58 21.81 8.28
C VAL A 560 32.73 22.58 8.89
N ILE A 561 32.43 23.42 9.88
CA ILE A 561 33.42 24.14 10.68
C ILE A 561 33.64 23.35 11.97
N THR A 562 34.89 23.01 12.28
CA THR A 562 35.24 22.39 13.57
C THR A 562 36.28 23.24 14.28
N PHE A 563 36.18 23.37 15.59
CA PHE A 563 37.18 24.03 16.43
C PHE A 563 37.11 23.48 17.85
N SER A 564 38.16 23.69 18.62
CA SER A 564 38.26 23.26 20.01
C SER A 564 38.41 24.47 20.92
N THR A 565 37.82 24.38 22.12
CA THR A 565 38.05 25.35 23.19
C THR A 565 38.64 24.67 24.41
N SER A 566 39.69 25.22 25.01
CA SER A 566 40.16 24.78 26.32
C SER A 566 39.18 25.24 27.39
N VAL A 567 38.93 24.41 28.39
CA VAL A 567 38.11 24.76 29.55
C VAL A 567 39.00 25.35 30.63
N ASP A 568 38.55 26.41 31.28
CA ASP A 568 39.31 27.06 32.34
C ASP A 568 39.64 26.11 33.49
N GLN A 569 40.88 26.25 33.97
CA GLN A 569 41.44 25.49 35.10
C GLN A 569 40.57 25.55 36.37
N SER A 570 39.87 26.67 36.59
CA SER A 570 39.01 26.89 37.75
C SER A 570 37.83 25.91 37.83
N VAL A 571 37.35 25.41 36.69
CA VAL A 571 36.27 24.42 36.62
C VAL A 571 36.75 23.09 37.20
N TYR A 572 37.95 22.65 36.82
CA TYR A 572 38.54 21.38 37.24
C TYR A 572 38.98 21.35 38.71
N ASN A 573 39.16 22.52 39.31
CA ASN A 573 39.48 22.69 40.71
C ASN A 573 38.20 22.71 41.59
N SER A 574 37.11 22.09 41.14
CA SER A 574 35.82 22.00 41.84
C SER A 574 35.15 20.64 41.66
N ASN A 575 34.10 20.37 42.44
CA ASN A 575 33.17 19.24 42.25
C ASN A 575 31.86 19.68 41.58
N ASN A 576 31.81 20.92 41.09
CA ASN A 576 30.59 21.51 40.59
C ASN A 576 30.46 21.20 39.11
N HIS A 577 29.34 20.59 38.73
CA HIS A 577 28.98 20.47 37.33
C HIS A 577 28.82 21.86 36.70
N LYS A 578 29.46 22.08 35.56
CA LYS A 578 29.30 23.30 34.76
C LYS A 578 28.79 22.91 33.37
N ASN A 579 27.70 23.54 32.94
CA ASN A 579 27.16 23.36 31.60
C ASN A 579 27.47 24.57 30.73
N TYR A 580 27.97 24.31 29.52
CA TYR A 580 28.32 25.31 28.52
C TYR A 580 27.29 25.28 27.40
N ASN A 581 26.34 26.22 27.43
CA ASN A 581 25.43 26.43 26.32
C ASN A 581 26.11 27.32 25.29
N ASN A 582 26.37 26.79 24.11
CA ASN A 582 26.98 27.54 23.03
C ASN A 582 26.02 27.65 21.83
N THR A 583 25.94 28.82 21.22
CA THR A 583 25.05 29.14 20.10
C THR A 583 25.87 29.67 18.93
N ALA A 584 25.68 29.05 17.77
CA ALA A 584 26.19 29.55 16.50
C ALA A 584 25.06 30.14 15.67
N SER A 585 25.31 31.26 15.02
CA SER A 585 24.36 31.97 14.17
C SER A 585 24.92 32.08 12.75
N LEU A 586 24.05 31.93 11.76
CA LEU A 586 24.36 32.08 10.33
C LEU A 586 23.72 33.37 9.80
N THR A 587 24.52 34.16 9.09
CA THR A 587 24.01 35.26 8.25
C THR A 587 24.47 35.04 6.81
N GLY A 588 23.78 35.70 5.88
CA GLY A 588 24.05 35.64 4.45
C GLY A 588 22.88 36.21 3.66
N ASN A 589 23.07 36.45 2.37
CA ASN A 589 21.99 36.91 1.50
C ASN A 589 20.88 35.86 1.49
N GLY A 590 19.66 36.29 1.80
CA GLY A 590 18.50 35.40 1.85
C GLY A 590 18.47 34.45 3.04
N VAL A 591 19.38 34.54 4.02
CA VAL A 591 19.24 33.81 5.29
C VAL A 591 18.41 34.65 6.25
N PRO A 592 17.29 34.14 6.80
CA PRO A 592 16.49 34.89 7.76
C PRO A 592 17.26 35.29 9.02
N ASP A 593 16.98 36.49 9.51
CA ASP A 593 17.58 37.02 10.72
C ASP A 593 17.34 36.10 11.92
N GLY A 594 18.37 35.89 12.72
CA GLY A 594 18.32 35.02 13.90
C GLY A 594 18.46 33.52 13.62
N THR A 595 18.73 33.12 12.37
CA THR A 595 19.06 31.72 12.04
C THR A 595 20.26 31.26 12.87
N SER A 596 20.01 30.32 13.79
CA SER A 596 20.99 29.85 14.76
C SER A 596 20.68 28.44 15.23
N ASP A 597 21.69 27.80 15.83
CA ASP A 597 21.52 26.54 16.54
C ASP A 597 22.42 26.50 17.79
N SER A 598 21.96 25.80 18.82
CA SER A 598 22.57 25.79 20.15
C SER A 598 22.76 24.38 20.68
N VAL A 599 23.85 24.16 21.41
CA VAL A 599 24.09 22.90 22.11
C VAL A 599 24.68 23.15 23.50
N GLY A 600 24.21 22.39 24.48
CA GLY A 600 24.74 22.37 25.85
C GLY A 600 25.75 21.25 26.02
N VAL A 601 26.95 21.57 26.50
CA VAL A 601 27.99 20.59 26.84
C VAL A 601 28.30 20.67 28.32
N GLY A 602 28.03 19.58 29.04
CA GLY A 602 28.29 19.44 30.46
C GLY A 602 29.72 19.00 30.76
N VAL A 603 30.36 19.66 31.73
CA VAL A 603 31.64 19.27 32.32
C VAL A 603 31.40 18.95 33.79
N SER A 604 31.66 17.70 34.18
CA SER A 604 31.43 17.18 35.54
C SER A 604 32.76 16.84 36.23
N PRO A 605 33.49 17.83 36.74
CA PRO A 605 34.75 17.60 37.43
C PRO A 605 34.52 16.89 38.77
N ASN A 606 35.43 15.99 39.13
CA ASN A 606 35.50 15.32 40.43
C ASN A 606 36.86 15.57 41.09
N ILE A 607 36.98 16.68 41.84
CA ILE A 607 38.23 17.00 42.55
C ILE A 607 38.34 16.26 43.89
N ILE A 608 37.24 15.98 44.58
CA ILE A 608 37.23 15.20 45.81
C ILE A 608 35.94 14.37 45.92
N GLN A 609 36.08 13.09 46.29
CA GLN A 609 34.93 12.20 46.48
C GLN A 609 35.12 11.36 47.73
N LYS A 610 34.12 11.33 48.61
CA LYS A 610 34.08 10.44 49.79
C LYS A 610 33.07 9.33 49.57
N THR A 611 33.48 8.08 49.80
CA THR A 611 32.65 6.88 49.65
C THR A 611 32.77 6.02 50.91
N GLY A 612 31.66 5.42 51.33
CA GLY A 612 31.67 4.38 52.38
C GLY A 612 31.97 3.03 51.74
N SER A 613 33.13 2.46 52.04
CA SER A 613 33.58 1.18 51.48
C SER A 613 32.97 -0.04 52.19
N GLY A 614 32.33 0.15 53.35
CA GLY A 614 31.58 -0.89 54.04
C GLY A 614 31.48 -0.66 55.56
N TYR A 615 30.51 -1.32 56.19
CA TYR A 615 30.37 -1.43 57.64
C TYR A 615 30.54 -2.88 58.06
N ASP A 616 31.46 -3.12 58.99
CA ASP A 616 31.62 -4.41 59.64
C ASP A 616 30.87 -4.40 60.98
N ALA A 617 29.72 -5.09 61.01
CA ALA A 617 28.87 -5.18 62.19
C ALA A 617 29.52 -5.92 63.37
N SER A 618 30.53 -6.77 63.12
CA SER A 618 31.20 -7.54 64.18
C SER A 618 32.21 -6.70 64.96
N THR A 619 32.82 -5.72 64.29
CA THR A 619 33.81 -4.80 64.89
C THR A 619 33.25 -3.41 65.13
N GLY A 620 32.09 -3.09 64.56
CA GLY A 620 31.50 -1.76 64.59
C GLY A 620 32.26 -0.75 63.74
N ILE A 621 33.06 -1.20 62.76
CA ILE A 621 33.94 -0.35 61.96
C ILE A 621 33.28 0.04 60.63
N ILE A 622 33.28 1.33 60.29
CA ILE A 622 32.97 1.84 58.94
C ILE A 622 34.27 2.22 58.25
N THR A 623 34.52 1.67 57.07
CA THR A 623 35.63 2.07 56.20
C THR A 623 35.16 3.15 55.24
N TRP A 624 35.89 4.26 55.16
CA TRP A 624 35.66 5.30 54.15
C TRP A 624 36.87 5.43 53.25
N THR A 625 36.61 5.67 51.97
CA THR A 625 37.63 6.03 50.99
C THR A 625 37.38 7.44 50.48
N ILE A 626 38.36 8.33 50.65
CA ILE A 626 38.35 9.67 50.05
C ILE A 626 39.32 9.65 48.87
N THR A 627 38.81 9.88 47.66
CA THR A 627 39.62 10.09 46.45
C THR A 627 39.81 11.58 46.23
N VAL A 628 41.05 12.02 46.07
CA VAL A 628 41.39 13.43 45.80
C VAL A 628 42.08 13.55 44.44
N ASN A 629 41.80 14.65 43.75
CA ASN A 629 42.32 15.02 42.44
C ASN A 629 42.03 13.99 41.33
N GLY A 630 40.81 13.44 41.30
CA GLY A 630 40.39 12.48 40.26
C GLY A 630 40.53 13.06 38.85
N ASN A 631 40.37 14.37 38.70
CA ASN A 631 40.53 15.10 37.43
C ASN A 631 41.97 15.24 36.94
N LYS A 632 42.97 14.86 37.75
CA LYS A 632 44.42 15.01 37.47
C LYS A 632 44.81 16.45 37.11
N THR A 633 44.27 17.39 37.86
CA THR A 633 44.46 18.82 37.65
C THR A 633 45.61 19.35 38.49
N ASN A 634 46.10 20.55 38.18
CA ASN A 634 47.08 21.23 39.02
C ASN A 634 46.38 21.81 40.25
N VAL A 635 46.37 21.04 41.34
CA VAL A 635 45.87 21.50 42.64
C VAL A 635 46.99 22.30 43.31
N ALA A 636 46.65 23.52 43.74
CA ALA A 636 47.60 24.38 44.43
C ALA A 636 48.22 23.65 45.63
N ALA A 637 49.52 23.85 45.81
CA ALA A 637 50.27 23.19 46.87
C ALA A 637 49.74 23.60 48.27
N GLY A 638 49.64 22.64 49.19
CA GLY A 638 49.01 22.83 50.51
C GLY A 638 47.52 22.44 50.56
N ALA A 639 47.05 21.66 49.59
CA ALA A 639 45.73 21.04 49.64
C ALA A 639 45.57 20.21 50.92
N LYS A 640 44.45 20.43 51.63
CA LYS A 640 44.10 19.70 52.86
C LYS A 640 42.77 18.98 52.66
N VAL A 641 42.70 17.75 53.12
CA VAL A 641 41.44 17.04 53.32
C VAL A 641 41.08 17.17 54.79
N THR A 642 39.92 17.77 55.07
CA THR A 642 39.37 17.85 56.43
C THR A 642 38.07 17.09 56.46
N ASP A 643 37.89 16.26 57.48
CA ASP A 643 36.67 15.48 57.70
C ASP A 643 36.23 15.65 59.16
N THR A 644 34.99 16.04 59.37
CA THR A 644 34.41 16.18 60.70
C THR A 644 33.71 14.88 61.06
N ILE A 645 34.26 14.17 62.04
CA ILE A 645 33.70 12.89 62.49
C ILE A 645 32.34 13.14 63.16
N PRO A 646 31.24 12.52 62.67
CA PRO A 646 29.93 12.69 63.25
C PRO A 646 29.85 12.17 64.69
N VAL A 647 28.95 12.74 65.48
CA VAL A 647 28.61 12.24 66.83
C VAL A 647 28.23 10.76 66.74
N GLY A 648 28.75 9.94 67.67
CA GLY A 648 28.56 8.49 67.69
C GLY A 648 29.63 7.69 66.93
N GLN A 649 30.56 8.36 66.25
CA GLN A 649 31.74 7.73 65.63
C GLN A 649 33.03 8.17 66.32
N LYS A 650 34.02 7.28 66.31
CA LYS A 650 35.39 7.54 66.77
C LYS A 650 36.38 7.07 65.71
N TYR A 651 37.35 7.90 65.35
CA TYR A 651 38.44 7.48 64.47
C TYR A 651 39.25 6.34 65.09
N VAL A 652 39.53 5.30 64.29
CA VAL A 652 40.38 4.18 64.68
C VAL A 652 41.84 4.58 64.41
N ALA A 653 42.62 4.77 65.47
CA ALA A 653 44.04 5.12 65.40
C ALA A 653 44.84 4.09 64.58
N GLY A 654 45.79 4.55 63.76
CA GLY A 654 46.60 3.71 62.88
C GLY A 654 45.85 3.06 61.72
N SER A 655 44.62 3.51 61.44
CA SER A 655 43.79 2.93 60.38
C SER A 655 43.87 3.68 59.05
N ALA A 656 44.41 4.90 59.05
CA ALA A 656 44.58 5.73 57.86
C ALA A 656 45.63 5.14 56.92
N LYS A 657 45.22 4.92 55.67
CA LYS A 657 46.12 4.56 54.58
C LYS A 657 46.06 5.61 53.49
N LEU A 658 47.21 5.89 52.89
CA LEU A 658 47.38 6.69 51.69
C LEU A 658 47.84 5.78 50.56
N ASP A 659 47.02 5.63 49.52
CA ASP A 659 47.32 4.77 48.36
C ASP A 659 47.77 3.35 48.79
N GLY A 660 47.14 2.84 49.85
CA GLY A 660 47.41 1.53 50.44
C GLY A 660 48.56 1.48 51.46
N ALA A 661 49.43 2.50 51.51
CA ALA A 661 50.49 2.61 52.49
C ALA A 661 49.95 3.17 53.83
N GLN A 662 50.36 2.56 54.94
CA GLN A 662 50.03 3.09 56.28
C GLN A 662 50.65 4.47 56.45
N ILE A 663 49.84 5.44 56.88
CA ILE A 663 50.33 6.74 57.30
C ILE A 663 50.18 6.86 58.82
N GLY A 664 51.19 7.41 59.48
CA GLY A 664 51.11 7.63 60.92
C GLY A 664 49.98 8.59 61.27
N ASP A 665 49.43 8.48 62.48
CA ASP A 665 48.36 9.39 62.97
C ASP A 665 48.79 10.87 62.97
N GLY A 666 50.09 11.18 62.79
CA GLY A 666 50.59 12.54 62.58
C GLY A 666 50.21 13.20 61.24
N GLY A 667 49.64 12.47 60.29
CA GLY A 667 48.94 13.05 59.11
C GLY A 667 47.50 13.47 59.40
N TYR A 668 46.95 13.01 60.53
CA TYR A 668 45.67 13.42 61.10
C TYR A 668 45.94 14.38 62.26
N THR A 669 45.87 15.68 62.00
CA THR A 669 45.73 16.66 63.08
C THR A 669 44.25 16.84 63.37
N ALA A 670 43.80 16.49 64.58
CA ALA A 670 42.53 17.01 65.08
C ALA A 670 42.59 18.54 64.98
N ALA A 671 41.60 19.16 64.34
CA ALA A 671 41.65 20.59 64.06
C ALA A 671 41.59 21.40 65.36
N ASP A 672 42.73 21.97 65.77
CA ASP A 672 42.79 23.10 66.69
C ASP A 672 42.83 24.43 65.90
N SER A 673 42.33 25.49 66.52
CA SER A 673 41.83 26.74 65.92
C SER A 673 42.87 27.70 65.31
N GLY A 674 43.97 27.22 64.74
CA GLY A 674 44.82 28.04 63.88
C GLY A 674 46.22 27.50 63.68
N ASP A 675 46.55 27.09 62.46
CA ASP A 675 47.91 27.27 61.94
C ASP A 675 48.00 27.14 60.40
N SER A 676 48.96 27.87 59.84
CA SER A 676 49.17 28.20 58.43
C SER A 676 50.55 27.74 57.91
N LYS A 677 50.53 27.12 56.71
CA LYS A 677 51.59 26.93 55.69
C LYS A 677 52.33 25.57 55.50
N LYS A 678 52.54 25.28 54.20
CA LYS A 678 53.51 24.43 53.43
C LYS A 678 53.17 22.95 53.20
N LEU A 679 53.46 22.28 52.07
CA LEU A 679 53.59 22.50 50.59
C LEU A 679 53.76 21.07 49.98
N GLU A 680 53.46 20.89 48.68
CA GLU A 680 53.56 19.68 47.79
C GLU A 680 52.24 18.92 47.45
N PRO A 681 51.99 18.52 46.18
CA PRO A 681 50.76 17.88 45.70
C PRO A 681 50.78 16.36 45.81
N LEU A 682 49.63 15.76 46.18
CA LEU A 682 49.49 14.33 46.43
C LEU A 682 48.22 13.80 45.76
N LEU A 683 48.31 12.68 45.05
CA LEU A 683 47.15 11.80 44.89
C LEU A 683 46.92 11.17 46.26
N ILE A 684 45.70 11.28 46.81
CA ILE A 684 45.38 10.71 48.12
C ILE A 684 44.12 9.88 47.98
N SER A 685 44.28 8.55 47.93
CA SER A 685 43.24 7.67 48.44
C SER A 685 43.44 7.51 49.94
N LEU A 686 42.64 8.22 50.74
CA LEU A 686 42.64 8.11 52.19
C LEU A 686 41.61 7.06 52.61
N THR A 687 42.06 5.88 53.04
CA THR A 687 41.19 4.88 53.66
C THR A 687 41.20 5.08 55.17
N MET A 688 40.08 5.44 55.79
CA MET A 688 39.95 5.65 57.23
C MET A 688 38.90 4.72 57.82
N HIS A 689 39.16 4.16 59.00
CA HIS A 689 38.22 3.32 59.73
C HIS A 689 37.64 4.09 60.94
N PHE A 690 36.32 4.02 61.15
CA PHE A 690 35.64 4.66 62.28
C PHE A 690 34.84 3.64 63.07
N LEU A 691 34.95 3.65 64.40
CA LEU A 691 34.20 2.82 65.32
C LEU A 691 32.86 3.52 65.66
N THR A 692 31.72 2.89 65.41
CA THR A 692 30.40 3.38 65.87
C THR A 692 30.11 2.91 67.29
N HIS A 693 29.63 3.78 68.17
CA HIS A 693 29.03 3.36 69.44
C HIS A 693 27.52 3.20 69.25
N ILE A 694 27.04 1.97 69.35
CA ILE A 694 25.60 1.67 69.46
C ILE A 694 25.23 1.99 70.91
N LEU A 695 24.31 2.94 71.10
CA LEU A 695 23.52 3.05 72.33
C LEU A 695 22.15 2.44 72.07
#